data_AF-A0A7G2CQA9-F1
#
_entry.id   AF-A0A7G2CQA9-F1
#
_cell.length_a   1.000
_cell.length_b   1.000
_cell.length_c   1.000
_cell.angle_alpha   90.00
_cell.angle_beta   90.00
_cell.angle_gamma   90.00
#
_symmetry.space_group_name_H-M   'P 1'
#
loop_
_entity.id
_entity.type
_entity.pdbx_description
1 polymer ?
#
loop_
_entity_poly.entity_id
_entity_poly.type
_entity_poly.pdbx_seq_one_letter_code
_entity_poly.pdbx_strand_id
1 'polypeptide(L)'
;MEVLKAQNPLLHLYCRAVLRTVSTIMKPVFATTIRSDEEYSYPPPELERVMEEEITSESDEAFLATLQKAVEENEKAGKKLIASRLQLRVLLLSALNTLIGVKRRSDLEKGTQLCEEALTLWSSAVFDRTADPAVPEKFCREQEMQHWVSVLTPNRPIPTPSYKEVREAYLEMLRQMKQFAILLELHSLQEVTEYVESVGASKTLLHVRAILIIILFCKDYNESFLFGLPLPQQILSQLAKEYGAPLYLKVYEGDETMTEAVTRYRIHKLSDPSKLTPAQYAYFKEETRDAIRKWTDEACKNYLLHIETMLCNRGLTHQRLLKSFYGFSQFQERSYACDMNIFLASLPGVDLSGNKEEDGKNLETEFVKSATVLTLYANAYIFRAMELVLRLGYELDLYTQGEQIAVLWYLNFTLRAQTENFNTLYLQNNVSGVLSHIPETRVNKRTGLPVHNVALTTRVAGLIDPVNTVKLEALRSLTDAIFISSNLFEFKKLINLTDGPDGALITPENVFNHRFLKYFGLIRSPPFASYKRCVAAKIDFVQEEKDLLLYATRSSELAQQAVSKIKTVINGAALQGTQRQIILKNTLEELERTAVTTAASLAAFAAVCEEQEKDIAEKYVSRVERPGDKSLVCFSFRKKQ
;
A
#
# COMPACT_ATOMS: atom_id res chain seq x y z
N MET A 1 17.29 -40.04 -12.97
CA MET A 1 17.00 -40.19 -11.52
C MET A 1 17.17 -41.63 -11.02
N GLU A 2 16.76 -42.65 -11.78
CA GLU A 2 16.88 -44.06 -11.35
C GLU A 2 18.31 -44.54 -11.04
N VAL A 3 19.29 -44.13 -11.86
CA VAL A 3 20.71 -44.45 -11.60
C VAL A 3 21.19 -43.84 -10.28
N LEU A 4 20.78 -42.60 -9.97
CA LEU A 4 21.11 -41.94 -8.70
C LEU A 4 20.43 -42.63 -7.52
N LYS A 5 19.17 -43.07 -7.68
CA LYS A 5 18.42 -43.83 -6.68
C LYS A 5 19.12 -45.14 -6.33
N ALA A 6 19.63 -45.87 -7.34
CA ALA A 6 20.35 -47.12 -7.15
C ALA A 6 21.76 -46.91 -6.54
N GLN A 7 22.47 -45.86 -6.93
CA GLN A 7 23.86 -45.62 -6.51
C GLN A 7 23.98 -44.89 -5.17
N ASN A 8 23.08 -43.94 -4.89
CA ASN A 8 23.11 -43.13 -3.68
C ASN A 8 21.69 -42.72 -3.27
N PRO A 9 20.95 -43.60 -2.56
CA PRO A 9 19.55 -43.35 -2.21
C PRO A 9 19.36 -42.12 -1.32
N LEU A 10 20.37 -41.75 -0.52
CA LEU A 10 20.31 -40.59 0.36
C LEU A 10 20.46 -39.28 -0.41
N LEU A 11 21.39 -39.23 -1.36
CA LEU A 11 21.53 -38.09 -2.27
C LEU A 11 20.29 -37.96 -3.15
N HIS A 12 19.76 -39.07 -3.64
CA HIS A 12 18.50 -39.10 -4.37
C HIS A 12 17.33 -38.51 -3.55
N LEU A 13 17.19 -38.91 -2.28
CA LEU A 13 16.18 -38.37 -1.37
C LEU A 13 16.36 -36.86 -1.15
N TYR A 14 17.60 -36.39 -0.97
CA TYR A 14 17.90 -34.96 -0.87
C TYR A 14 17.52 -34.19 -2.14
N CYS A 15 17.84 -34.73 -3.33
CA CYS A 15 17.45 -34.13 -4.61
C CYS A 15 15.93 -34.07 -4.79
N ARG A 16 15.19 -35.13 -4.42
CA ARG A 16 13.72 -35.11 -4.38
C ARG A 16 13.18 -34.01 -3.45
N ALA A 17 13.81 -33.82 -2.28
CA ALA A 17 13.40 -32.76 -1.35
C ALA A 17 13.63 -31.35 -1.93
N VAL A 18 14.73 -31.15 -2.67
CA VAL A 18 14.99 -29.89 -3.41
C VAL A 18 13.93 -29.67 -4.49
N LEU A 19 13.65 -30.70 -5.32
CA LEU A 19 12.62 -30.62 -6.36
C LEU A 19 11.23 -30.31 -5.78
N ARG A 20 10.86 -30.95 -4.66
CA ARG A 20 9.62 -30.63 -3.93
C ARG A 20 9.60 -29.20 -3.43
N THR A 21 10.72 -28.69 -2.90
CA THR A 21 10.81 -27.29 -2.44
C THR A 21 10.53 -26.33 -3.60
N VAL A 22 11.15 -26.58 -4.76
CA VAL A 22 10.95 -25.81 -5.98
C VAL A 22 9.49 -25.88 -6.44
N SER A 23 8.89 -27.07 -6.47
CA SER A 23 7.47 -27.26 -6.81
C SER A 23 6.53 -26.50 -5.91
N THR A 24 6.74 -26.63 -4.60
CA THR A 24 5.92 -25.97 -3.59
C THR A 24 6.00 -24.45 -3.71
N ILE A 25 7.16 -23.88 -4.03
CA ILE A 25 7.35 -22.44 -4.25
C ILE A 25 6.76 -21.97 -5.59
N MET A 26 6.88 -22.77 -6.65
CA MET A 26 6.40 -22.37 -7.98
C MET A 26 4.88 -22.27 -8.03
N LYS A 27 4.16 -23.15 -7.32
CA LYS A 27 2.69 -23.13 -7.24
C LYS A 27 2.13 -21.73 -6.92
N PRO A 28 2.48 -21.06 -5.80
CA PRO A 28 1.98 -19.71 -5.52
C PRO A 28 2.52 -18.66 -6.50
N VAL A 29 3.74 -18.78 -7.01
CA VAL A 29 4.30 -17.83 -8.00
C VAL A 29 3.50 -17.83 -9.30
N PHE A 30 3.03 -18.99 -9.76
CA PHE A 30 2.22 -19.11 -10.97
C PHE A 30 0.71 -18.98 -10.73
N ALA A 31 0.24 -19.18 -9.50
CA ALA A 31 -1.16 -18.95 -9.13
C ALA A 31 -1.48 -17.45 -8.94
N THR A 32 -0.47 -16.62 -8.70
CA THR A 32 -0.63 -15.18 -8.43
C THR A 32 -0.25 -14.35 -9.65
N THR A 33 -0.81 -13.13 -9.76
CA THR A 33 -0.53 -12.28 -10.91
C THR A 33 0.66 -11.33 -10.68
N ILE A 34 1.29 -11.35 -9.51
CA ILE A 34 2.35 -10.40 -9.13
C ILE A 34 3.71 -10.64 -9.81
N ARG A 35 3.84 -11.76 -10.52
CA ARG A 35 5.02 -12.10 -11.32
C ARG A 35 5.07 -11.22 -12.56
N SER A 36 6.23 -10.66 -12.85
CA SER A 36 6.57 -10.21 -14.21
C SER A 36 7.55 -11.20 -14.84
N ASP A 37 7.51 -11.31 -16.17
CA ASP A 37 8.46 -12.16 -16.91
C ASP A 37 9.91 -11.68 -16.75
N GLU A 38 10.13 -10.44 -16.32
CA GLU A 38 11.45 -9.89 -15.95
C GLU A 38 11.98 -10.46 -14.62
N GLU A 39 11.09 -10.80 -13.69
CA GLU A 39 11.50 -11.32 -12.37
C GLU A 39 11.68 -12.84 -12.36
N TYR A 40 10.86 -13.55 -13.12
CA TYR A 40 10.94 -15.01 -13.21
C TYR A 40 10.35 -15.49 -14.53
N SER A 41 11.19 -16.12 -15.36
CA SER A 41 10.75 -16.75 -16.60
C SER A 41 10.12 -18.12 -16.34
N TYR A 42 9.27 -18.58 -17.26
CA TYR A 42 8.67 -19.90 -17.15
C TYR A 42 9.75 -21.00 -17.09
N PRO A 43 9.57 -22.01 -16.22
CA PRO A 43 10.43 -23.17 -16.21
C PRO A 43 10.39 -23.88 -17.58
N PRO A 44 11.44 -24.61 -17.93
CA PRO A 44 11.42 -25.50 -19.09
C PRO A 44 10.37 -26.62 -18.88
N PRO A 45 9.64 -27.06 -19.93
CA PRO A 45 8.64 -28.14 -19.83
C PRO A 45 9.19 -29.45 -19.26
N GLU A 46 10.49 -29.72 -19.46
CA GLU A 46 11.18 -30.89 -18.96
C GLU A 46 11.24 -30.91 -17.43
N LEU A 47 11.39 -29.75 -16.79
CA LEU A 47 11.38 -29.64 -15.34
C LEU A 47 9.98 -29.95 -14.78
N GLU A 48 8.93 -29.49 -15.46
CA GLU A 48 7.54 -29.76 -15.07
C GLU A 48 7.22 -31.26 -15.13
N ARG A 49 7.62 -31.96 -16.20
CA ARG A 49 7.47 -33.42 -16.31
C ARG A 49 8.18 -34.19 -15.20
N VAL A 50 9.45 -33.84 -14.93
CA VAL A 50 10.22 -34.48 -13.85
C VAL A 50 9.58 -34.25 -12.48
N MET A 51 9.04 -33.05 -12.26
CA MET A 51 8.33 -32.73 -11.02
C MET A 51 7.03 -33.53 -10.90
N GLU A 52 6.26 -33.69 -11.97
CA GLU A 52 5.07 -34.54 -11.96
C GLU A 52 5.42 -36.00 -11.63
N GLU A 53 6.41 -36.58 -12.31
CA GLU A 53 6.81 -37.98 -12.13
C GLU A 53 7.32 -38.30 -10.70
N GLU A 54 8.13 -37.42 -10.10
CA GLU A 54 8.81 -37.69 -8.83
C GLU A 54 8.03 -37.25 -7.58
N ILE A 55 7.05 -36.34 -7.75
CA ILE A 55 6.33 -35.69 -6.63
C ILE A 55 4.91 -36.25 -6.46
N THR A 56 4.19 -36.56 -7.55
CA THR A 56 2.76 -36.93 -7.46
C THR A 56 2.51 -38.31 -6.84
N SER A 57 3.51 -39.19 -6.81
CA SER A 57 3.37 -40.57 -6.34
C SER A 57 3.26 -40.73 -4.82
N GLU A 58 3.48 -39.68 -4.03
CA GLU A 58 3.60 -39.75 -2.57
C GLU A 58 3.12 -38.45 -1.91
N SER A 59 2.28 -38.55 -0.87
CA SER A 59 1.78 -37.39 -0.12
C SER A 59 2.89 -36.64 0.60
N ASP A 60 2.70 -35.35 0.83
CA ASP A 60 3.71 -34.51 1.49
C ASP A 60 4.01 -34.99 2.92
N GLU A 61 3.01 -35.48 3.65
CA GLU A 61 3.18 -36.05 4.99
C GLU A 61 4.06 -37.32 4.98
N ALA A 62 3.81 -38.24 4.03
CA ALA A 62 4.57 -39.47 3.89
C ALA A 62 6.04 -39.18 3.51
N PHE A 63 6.25 -38.21 2.60
CA PHE A 63 7.59 -37.81 2.19
C PHE A 63 8.37 -37.14 3.35
N LEU A 64 7.71 -36.26 4.11
CA LEU A 64 8.32 -35.64 5.30
C LEU A 64 8.68 -36.67 6.36
N ALA A 65 7.83 -37.67 6.61
CA ALA A 65 8.14 -38.78 7.52
C ALA A 65 9.36 -39.59 7.04
N THR A 66 9.48 -39.84 5.73
CA THR A 66 10.65 -40.51 5.14
C THR A 66 11.93 -39.69 5.32
N LEU A 67 11.86 -38.36 5.09
CA LEU A 67 13.00 -37.48 5.36
C LEU A 67 13.38 -37.46 6.84
N GLN A 68 12.40 -37.37 7.74
CA GLN A 68 12.63 -37.35 9.18
C GLN A 68 13.30 -38.64 9.66
N LYS A 69 12.84 -39.80 9.17
CA LYS A 69 13.49 -41.09 9.45
C LYS A 69 14.95 -41.11 8.98
N ALA A 70 15.23 -40.57 7.79
CA ALA A 70 16.60 -40.46 7.28
C ALA A 70 17.47 -39.51 8.12
N VAL A 71 16.90 -38.45 8.72
CA VAL A 71 17.60 -37.61 9.69
C VAL A 71 18.03 -38.46 10.89
N GLU A 72 17.07 -39.11 11.55
CA GLU A 72 17.30 -39.91 12.76
C GLU A 72 18.33 -41.02 12.55
N GLU A 73 18.26 -41.73 11.43
CA GLU A 73 19.22 -42.78 11.07
C GLU A 73 20.64 -42.22 10.91
N ASN A 74 20.79 -41.05 10.29
CA ASN A 74 22.10 -40.43 10.11
C ASN A 74 22.65 -39.81 11.41
N GLU A 75 21.79 -39.32 12.30
CA GLU A 75 22.20 -38.89 13.65
C GLU A 75 22.72 -40.07 14.47
N LYS A 76 21.98 -41.19 14.50
CA LYS A 76 22.40 -42.44 15.17
C LYS A 76 23.71 -42.97 14.60
N ALA A 77 23.93 -42.81 13.30
CA ALA A 77 25.18 -43.19 12.63
C ALA A 77 26.33 -42.18 12.81
N GLY A 78 26.17 -41.12 13.62
CA GLY A 78 27.19 -40.10 13.86
C GLY A 78 27.45 -39.13 12.70
N LYS A 79 26.62 -39.17 11.64
CA LYS A 79 26.76 -38.35 10.43
C LYS A 79 26.06 -36.99 10.58
N LYS A 80 26.48 -36.21 11.58
CA LYS A 80 25.85 -34.95 12.00
C LYS A 80 25.61 -33.96 10.84
N LEU A 81 26.59 -33.73 9.96
CA LEU A 81 26.47 -32.81 8.83
C LEU A 81 25.35 -33.21 7.85
N ILE A 82 25.21 -34.51 7.59
CA ILE A 82 24.20 -35.04 6.67
C ILE A 82 22.82 -34.94 7.32
N ALA A 83 22.70 -35.31 8.60
CA ALA A 83 21.49 -35.15 9.38
C ALA A 83 21.01 -33.68 9.40
N SER A 84 21.89 -32.71 9.69
CA SER A 84 21.53 -31.29 9.69
C SER A 84 21.05 -30.79 8.32
N ARG A 85 21.65 -31.28 7.21
CA ARG A 85 21.22 -30.92 5.85
C ARG A 85 19.83 -31.46 5.51
N LEU A 86 19.52 -32.68 5.96
CA LEU A 86 18.21 -33.29 5.78
C LEU A 86 17.17 -32.61 6.69
N GLN A 87 17.53 -32.31 7.94
CA GLN A 87 16.67 -31.62 8.89
C GLN A 87 16.27 -30.23 8.38
N LEU A 88 17.21 -29.49 7.77
CA LEU A 88 16.90 -28.21 7.13
C LEU A 88 15.83 -28.36 6.04
N ARG A 89 15.90 -29.45 5.24
CA ARG A 89 14.90 -29.71 4.20
C ARG A 89 13.54 -30.08 4.79
N VAL A 90 13.51 -30.84 5.88
CA VAL A 90 12.28 -31.12 6.63
C VAL A 90 11.65 -29.82 7.12
N LEU A 91 12.42 -28.97 7.81
CA LEU A 91 11.91 -27.71 8.36
C LEU A 91 11.41 -26.78 7.26
N LEU A 92 12.18 -26.61 6.17
CA LEU A 92 11.80 -25.75 5.06
C LEU A 92 10.53 -26.23 4.34
N LEU A 93 10.43 -27.51 4.00
CA LEU A 93 9.23 -28.06 3.36
C LEU A 93 8.02 -27.99 4.29
N SER A 94 8.21 -28.28 5.58
CA SER A 94 7.14 -28.17 6.56
C SER A 94 6.66 -26.73 6.71
N ALA A 95 7.57 -25.75 6.75
CA ALA A 95 7.23 -24.33 6.79
C ALA A 95 6.44 -23.92 5.55
N LEU A 96 6.93 -24.24 4.35
CA LEU A 96 6.26 -23.91 3.09
C LEU A 96 4.88 -24.55 2.98
N ASN A 97 4.76 -25.85 3.28
CA ASN A 97 3.49 -26.56 3.23
C ASN A 97 2.48 -25.98 4.23
N THR A 98 2.94 -25.60 5.42
CA THR A 98 2.08 -24.98 6.44
C THR A 98 1.64 -23.58 6.03
N LEU A 99 2.55 -22.74 5.53
CA LEU A 99 2.24 -21.35 5.14
C LEU A 99 1.35 -21.28 3.89
N ILE A 100 1.59 -22.12 2.88
CA ILE A 100 0.76 -22.18 1.67
C ILE A 100 -0.60 -22.84 1.95
N GLY A 101 -0.62 -23.77 2.90
CA GLY A 101 -1.83 -24.45 3.35
C GLY A 101 -2.57 -23.75 4.48
N VAL A 102 -2.25 -22.48 4.79
CA VAL A 102 -2.78 -21.77 5.96
C VAL A 102 -4.31 -21.67 5.90
N LYS A 103 -4.97 -22.04 7.00
CA LYS A 103 -6.42 -21.88 7.17
C LYS A 103 -6.79 -21.23 8.50
N ARG A 104 -5.92 -21.34 9.49
CA ARG A 104 -6.14 -20.84 10.84
C ARG A 104 -4.94 -20.06 11.35
N ARG A 105 -5.20 -19.21 12.34
CA ARG A 105 -4.17 -18.45 13.06
C ARG A 105 -3.02 -19.33 13.56
N SER A 106 -3.34 -20.49 14.12
CA SER A 106 -2.36 -21.47 14.61
C SER A 106 -1.44 -22.02 13.52
N ASP A 107 -1.91 -22.08 12.27
CA ASP A 107 -1.10 -22.57 11.16
C ASP A 107 -0.04 -21.54 10.79
N LEU A 108 -0.39 -20.25 10.79
CA LEU A 108 0.56 -19.16 10.55
C LEU A 108 1.60 -19.06 11.69
N GLU A 109 1.17 -19.21 12.94
CA GLU A 109 2.06 -19.30 14.11
C GLU A 109 3.05 -20.47 13.95
N LYS A 110 2.55 -21.66 13.61
CA LYS A 110 3.41 -22.84 13.38
C LYS A 110 4.35 -22.65 12.19
N GLY A 111 3.87 -22.13 11.06
CA GLY A 111 4.66 -21.92 9.85
C GLY A 111 5.81 -20.93 10.07
N THR A 112 5.55 -19.84 10.80
CA THR A 112 6.56 -18.83 11.15
C THR A 112 7.55 -19.35 12.19
N GLN A 113 7.11 -20.16 13.15
CA GLN A 113 8.00 -20.88 14.07
C GLN A 113 8.95 -21.83 13.33
N LEU A 114 8.44 -22.62 12.38
CA LEU A 114 9.27 -23.51 11.56
C LEU A 114 10.30 -22.73 10.72
N CYS A 115 9.95 -21.52 10.26
CA CYS A 115 10.91 -20.63 9.60
C CYS A 115 12.03 -20.18 10.55
N GLU A 116 11.72 -19.89 11.81
CA GLU A 116 12.72 -19.53 12.82
C GLU A 116 13.65 -20.70 13.16
N GLU A 117 13.10 -21.90 13.31
CA GLU A 117 13.89 -23.12 13.53
C GLU A 117 14.83 -23.39 12.35
N ALA A 118 14.32 -23.27 11.12
CA ALA A 118 15.13 -23.39 9.90
C ALA A 118 16.21 -22.30 9.81
N LEU A 119 15.86 -21.05 10.17
CA LEU A 119 16.78 -19.91 10.16
C LEU A 119 17.93 -20.13 11.15
N THR A 120 17.61 -20.59 12.35
CA THR A 120 18.57 -20.92 13.41
C THR A 120 19.51 -22.04 12.95
N LEU A 121 18.96 -23.10 12.36
CA LEU A 121 19.75 -24.22 11.85
C LEU A 121 20.67 -23.79 10.70
N TRP A 122 20.17 -23.03 9.72
CA TRP A 122 20.96 -22.58 8.56
C TRP A 122 22.05 -21.56 8.92
N SER A 123 21.82 -20.79 10.00
CA SER A 123 22.80 -19.87 10.58
C SER A 123 23.87 -20.57 11.43
N SER A 124 23.71 -21.86 11.74
CA SER A 124 24.64 -22.58 12.59
C SER A 124 26.00 -22.83 11.92
N ALA A 125 27.03 -23.01 12.75
CA ALA A 125 28.41 -23.26 12.31
C ALA A 125 28.58 -24.56 11.48
N VAL A 126 27.60 -25.47 11.51
CA VAL A 126 27.61 -26.71 10.71
C VAL A 126 27.58 -26.42 9.20
N PHE A 127 27.09 -25.24 8.81
CA PHE A 127 27.01 -24.80 7.43
C PHE A 127 28.11 -23.80 7.03
N ASP A 128 29.02 -23.45 7.94
CA ASP A 128 30.13 -22.54 7.61
C ASP A 128 31.14 -23.24 6.68
N ARG A 129 31.58 -22.50 5.66
CA ARG A 129 32.56 -22.96 4.67
C ARG A 129 33.54 -21.85 4.33
N THR A 130 34.81 -22.22 4.19
CA THR A 130 35.90 -21.31 3.80
C THR A 130 36.09 -21.22 2.28
N ALA A 131 35.57 -22.19 1.53
CA ALA A 131 35.65 -22.25 0.08
C ALA A 131 34.34 -22.78 -0.52
N ASP A 132 34.08 -22.41 -1.77
CA ASP A 132 32.96 -22.95 -2.53
C ASP A 132 33.08 -24.46 -2.71
N PRO A 133 31.96 -25.21 -2.72
CA PRO A 133 31.99 -26.62 -3.03
C PRO A 133 32.58 -26.84 -4.42
N ALA A 134 33.61 -27.68 -4.51
CA ALA A 134 34.12 -28.15 -5.79
C ALA A 134 32.96 -28.80 -6.57
N VAL A 135 32.61 -28.21 -7.71
CA VAL A 135 31.69 -28.82 -8.67
C VAL A 135 32.54 -29.77 -9.52
N PRO A 136 32.31 -31.09 -9.44
CA PRO A 136 33.04 -32.01 -10.31
C PRO A 136 32.82 -31.62 -11.78
N GLU A 137 33.87 -31.63 -12.60
CA GLU A 137 33.82 -31.18 -14.01
C GLU A 137 32.69 -31.84 -14.82
N LYS A 138 32.36 -33.09 -14.49
CA LYS A 138 31.24 -33.84 -15.08
C LYS A 138 29.84 -33.25 -14.80
N PHE A 139 29.72 -32.26 -13.93
CA PHE A 139 28.49 -31.52 -13.62
C PHE A 139 28.64 -30.02 -13.98
N CYS A 140 29.70 -29.62 -14.68
CA CYS A 140 29.91 -28.24 -15.09
C CYS A 140 28.99 -27.87 -16.27
N ARG A 141 28.26 -26.77 -16.07
CA ARG A 141 26.99 -26.38 -16.74
C ARG A 141 27.10 -25.92 -18.20
N GLU A 142 28.30 -25.78 -18.77
CA GLU A 142 28.46 -25.20 -20.11
C GLU A 142 27.90 -26.10 -21.23
N GLN A 143 27.90 -27.42 -21.04
CA GLN A 143 27.37 -28.37 -22.03
C GLN A 143 25.92 -28.80 -21.75
N GLU A 144 25.45 -28.78 -20.50
CA GLU A 144 24.12 -29.30 -20.13
C GLU A 144 22.98 -28.26 -20.26
N MET A 145 23.22 -26.95 -20.10
CA MET A 145 22.14 -25.95 -20.21
C MET A 145 21.44 -25.95 -21.58
N GLN A 146 22.13 -26.39 -22.65
CA GLN A 146 21.54 -26.53 -23.99
C GLN A 146 20.48 -27.64 -24.09
N HIS A 147 20.41 -28.56 -23.12
CA HIS A 147 19.45 -29.67 -23.11
C HIS A 147 18.27 -29.49 -22.14
N TRP A 148 18.35 -28.52 -21.23
CA TRP A 148 17.33 -28.31 -20.20
C TRP A 148 16.59 -26.98 -20.32
N VAL A 149 16.94 -26.12 -21.30
CA VAL A 149 16.27 -24.82 -21.50
C VAL A 149 15.58 -24.84 -22.86
N SER A 150 14.30 -24.49 -22.86
CA SER A 150 13.49 -24.31 -24.07
C SER A 150 14.27 -23.56 -25.16
N VAL A 151 14.22 -24.06 -26.39
CA VAL A 151 14.82 -23.46 -27.61
C VAL A 151 14.30 -22.03 -27.87
N LEU A 152 13.30 -21.56 -27.13
CA LEU A 152 12.61 -20.28 -27.30
C LEU A 152 13.33 -19.07 -26.68
N THR A 153 14.27 -19.25 -25.74
CA THR A 153 15.00 -18.14 -25.10
C THR A 153 16.50 -18.20 -25.41
N PRO A 154 17.17 -17.08 -25.75
CA PRO A 154 18.61 -17.07 -25.99
C PRO A 154 19.38 -17.56 -24.76
N ASN A 155 20.10 -18.68 -24.89
CA ASN A 155 20.89 -19.27 -23.82
C ASN A 155 22.12 -18.39 -23.52
N ARG A 156 22.02 -17.53 -22.51
CA ARG A 156 23.22 -16.98 -21.86
C ARG A 156 23.59 -17.91 -20.70
N PRO A 157 24.83 -18.42 -20.64
CA PRO A 157 25.28 -19.16 -19.47
C PRO A 157 25.17 -18.25 -18.25
N ILE A 158 24.30 -18.63 -17.30
CA ILE A 158 24.18 -17.92 -16.03
C ILE A 158 25.26 -18.49 -15.11
N PRO A 159 26.21 -17.67 -14.61
CA PRO A 159 27.20 -18.14 -13.67
C PRO A 159 26.50 -18.74 -12.45
N THR A 160 26.99 -19.90 -11.99
CA THR A 160 26.49 -20.51 -10.76
C THR A 160 26.78 -19.56 -9.60
N PRO A 161 25.77 -19.15 -8.81
CA PRO A 161 26.02 -18.30 -7.64
C PRO A 161 26.91 -19.04 -6.65
N SER A 162 27.77 -18.30 -5.96
CA SER A 162 28.65 -18.86 -4.92
C SER A 162 27.83 -19.45 -3.77
N TYR A 163 28.43 -20.36 -3.00
CA TYR A 163 27.77 -20.94 -1.82
C TYR A 163 27.36 -19.87 -0.82
N LYS A 164 28.18 -18.83 -0.65
CA LYS A 164 27.88 -17.70 0.21
C LYS A 164 26.63 -16.97 -0.28
N GLU A 165 26.56 -16.58 -1.54
CA GLU A 165 25.36 -15.91 -2.07
C GLU A 165 24.09 -16.76 -1.92
N VAL A 166 24.18 -18.07 -2.17
CA VAL A 166 23.06 -18.99 -1.96
C VAL A 166 22.67 -19.05 -0.49
N ARG A 167 23.64 -19.15 0.43
CA ARG A 167 23.38 -19.19 1.87
C ARG A 167 22.66 -17.94 2.33
N GLU A 168 23.17 -16.77 1.97
CA GLU A 168 22.59 -15.48 2.28
C GLU A 168 21.17 -15.35 1.71
N ALA A 169 20.90 -15.83 0.49
CA ALA A 169 19.57 -15.82 -0.10
C ALA A 169 18.56 -16.70 0.67
N TYR A 170 18.96 -17.90 1.11
CA TYR A 170 18.12 -18.76 1.95
C TYR A 170 17.86 -18.14 3.33
N LEU A 171 18.88 -17.52 3.94
CA LEU A 171 18.72 -16.81 5.22
C LEU A 171 17.73 -15.66 5.05
N GLU A 172 17.84 -14.89 3.98
CA GLU A 172 16.95 -13.77 3.70
C GLU A 172 15.51 -14.24 3.47
N MET A 173 15.29 -15.28 2.66
CA MET A 173 13.98 -15.90 2.49
C MET A 173 13.35 -16.31 3.83
N LEU A 174 14.10 -17.00 4.69
CA LEU A 174 13.60 -17.44 5.99
C LEU A 174 13.30 -16.28 6.94
N ARG A 175 14.14 -15.23 6.94
CA ARG A 175 13.87 -13.99 7.70
C ARG A 175 12.58 -13.31 7.24
N GLN A 176 12.39 -13.16 5.92
CA GLN A 176 11.20 -12.52 5.38
C GLN A 176 9.93 -13.35 5.64
N MET A 177 9.98 -14.68 5.52
CA MET A 177 8.82 -15.54 5.84
C MET A 177 8.52 -15.56 7.35
N LYS A 178 9.53 -15.54 8.22
CA LYS A 178 9.33 -15.40 9.67
C LYS A 178 8.56 -14.13 10.02
N GLN A 179 8.81 -13.02 9.31
CA GLN A 179 8.13 -11.74 9.55
C GLN A 179 6.62 -11.79 9.30
N PHE A 180 6.08 -12.84 8.66
CA PHE A 180 4.62 -13.03 8.59
C PHE A 180 3.97 -13.17 9.98
N ALA A 181 4.74 -13.45 11.04
CA ALA A 181 4.23 -13.44 12.40
C ALA A 181 3.63 -12.08 12.80
N ILE A 182 4.08 -10.99 12.19
CA ILE A 182 3.53 -9.63 12.41
C ILE A 182 2.03 -9.59 12.09
N LEU A 183 1.57 -10.32 11.06
CA LEU A 183 0.16 -10.36 10.66
C LEU A 183 -0.78 -10.84 11.77
N LEU A 184 -0.27 -11.62 12.73
CA LEU A 184 -1.04 -12.14 13.86
C LEU A 184 -1.43 -11.03 14.86
N GLU A 185 -0.76 -9.89 14.83
CA GLU A 185 -0.94 -8.81 15.80
C GLU A 185 -1.55 -7.55 15.18
N LEU A 186 -1.90 -7.60 13.87
CA LEU A 186 -2.59 -6.48 13.22
C LEU A 186 -4.08 -6.53 13.53
N HIS A 187 -4.64 -5.37 13.87
CA HIS A 187 -6.02 -5.23 14.37
C HIS A 187 -6.93 -4.44 13.42
N SER A 188 -6.38 -3.78 12.40
CA SER A 188 -7.14 -2.98 11.43
C SER A 188 -6.72 -3.24 9.99
N LEU A 189 -7.64 -2.95 9.04
CA LEU A 189 -7.33 -2.98 7.60
C LEU A 189 -6.23 -1.98 7.22
N GLN A 190 -6.17 -0.86 7.94
CA GLN A 190 -5.14 0.15 7.75
C GLN A 190 -3.74 -0.40 8.10
N GLU A 191 -3.62 -1.13 9.21
CA GLU A 191 -2.35 -1.77 9.60
C GLU A 191 -1.92 -2.86 8.61
N VAL A 192 -2.87 -3.65 8.09
CA VAL A 192 -2.60 -4.64 7.03
C VAL A 192 -2.11 -3.94 5.75
N THR A 193 -2.75 -2.84 5.38
CA THR A 193 -2.34 -2.04 4.21
C THR A 193 -0.93 -1.48 4.40
N GLU A 194 -0.61 -0.93 5.57
CA GLU A 194 0.74 -0.43 5.90
C GLU A 194 1.79 -1.53 5.88
N TYR A 195 1.46 -2.71 6.42
CA TYR A 195 2.34 -3.87 6.39
C TYR A 195 2.68 -4.24 4.94
N VAL A 196 1.66 -4.37 4.10
CA VAL A 196 1.82 -4.75 2.69
C VAL A 196 2.59 -3.70 1.90
N GLU A 197 2.29 -2.42 2.09
CA GLU A 197 3.03 -1.33 1.45
C GLU A 197 4.51 -1.31 1.89
N SER A 198 4.79 -1.59 3.18
CA SER A 198 6.15 -1.71 3.71
C SER A 198 6.89 -2.90 3.10
N VAL A 199 6.25 -4.08 3.04
CA VAL A 199 6.81 -5.28 2.38
C VAL A 199 7.10 -5.02 0.89
N GLY A 200 6.16 -4.35 0.19
CA GLY A 200 6.31 -3.98 -1.20
C GLY A 200 7.44 -2.97 -1.45
N ALA A 201 7.73 -2.10 -0.49
CA ALA A 201 8.89 -1.19 -0.53
C ALA A 201 10.20 -1.92 -0.19
N SER A 202 10.16 -2.91 0.70
CA SER A 202 11.33 -3.64 1.18
C SER A 202 11.73 -4.80 0.26
N LYS A 203 12.12 -4.55 -1.00
CA LYS A 203 12.74 -5.50 -1.99
C LYS A 203 12.51 -7.00 -1.71
N THR A 204 11.26 -7.40 -1.48
CA THR A 204 10.95 -8.73 -0.93
C THR A 204 11.01 -9.77 -2.06
N LEU A 205 11.53 -10.96 -1.74
CA LEU A 205 11.70 -12.02 -2.72
C LEU A 205 10.35 -12.43 -3.32
N LEU A 206 10.31 -12.70 -4.63
CA LEU A 206 9.06 -12.98 -5.36
C LEU A 206 8.23 -14.10 -4.73
N HIS A 207 8.87 -15.21 -4.36
CA HIS A 207 8.17 -16.34 -3.75
C HIS A 207 7.61 -16.00 -2.37
N VAL A 208 8.30 -15.15 -1.59
CA VAL A 208 7.79 -14.68 -0.30
C VAL A 208 6.58 -13.79 -0.51
N ARG A 209 6.62 -12.86 -1.46
CA ARG A 209 5.44 -12.04 -1.85
C ARG A 209 4.27 -12.91 -2.30
N ALA A 210 4.54 -13.95 -3.08
CA ALA A 210 3.50 -14.86 -3.57
C ALA A 210 2.88 -15.69 -2.42
N ILE A 211 3.68 -16.19 -1.48
CA ILE A 211 3.18 -16.87 -0.28
C ILE A 211 2.35 -15.91 0.58
N LEU A 212 2.81 -14.66 0.74
CA LEU A 212 2.06 -13.64 1.49
C LEU A 212 0.68 -13.39 0.89
N ILE A 213 0.54 -13.36 -0.44
CA ILE A 213 -0.77 -13.25 -1.11
C ILE A 213 -1.68 -14.42 -0.76
N ILE A 214 -1.16 -15.65 -0.78
CA ILE A 214 -1.93 -16.82 -0.37
C ILE A 214 -2.36 -16.72 1.10
N ILE A 215 -1.49 -16.21 1.98
CA ILE A 215 -1.82 -15.98 3.39
C ILE A 215 -2.92 -14.93 3.54
N LEU A 216 -2.81 -13.80 2.84
CA LEU A 216 -3.71 -12.66 2.96
C LEU A 216 -5.11 -12.94 2.40
N PHE A 217 -5.21 -13.68 1.29
CA PHE A 217 -6.48 -13.89 0.58
C PHE A 217 -7.08 -15.29 0.77
N CYS A 218 -6.29 -16.26 1.27
CA CYS A 218 -6.64 -17.68 1.29
C CYS A 218 -7.19 -18.15 -0.07
N LYS A 219 -7.85 -19.33 -0.11
CA LYS A 219 -8.54 -19.79 -1.33
C LYS A 219 -9.91 -19.12 -1.54
N ASP A 220 -10.43 -18.42 -0.54
CA ASP A 220 -11.70 -17.67 -0.58
C ASP A 220 -11.58 -16.41 0.29
N TYR A 221 -11.92 -15.24 -0.27
CA TYR A 221 -11.89 -13.95 0.43
C TYR A 221 -13.01 -13.82 1.48
N ASN A 222 -14.02 -14.70 1.44
CA ASN A 222 -14.98 -14.90 2.54
C ASN A 222 -14.38 -15.72 3.69
N GLU A 223 -13.31 -16.47 3.43
CA GLU A 223 -12.65 -17.36 4.40
C GLU A 223 -11.40 -16.73 5.04
N SER A 224 -10.75 -15.70 4.45
CA SER A 224 -9.74 -14.94 5.20
C SER A 224 -9.49 -13.47 4.78
N PHE A 225 -9.58 -12.63 5.80
CA PHE A 225 -9.08 -11.26 5.99
C PHE A 225 -8.25 -11.28 7.32
N LEU A 226 -7.69 -12.47 7.60
CA LEU A 226 -6.86 -12.93 8.71
C LEU A 226 -7.56 -13.18 10.06
N PHE A 227 -8.49 -14.14 10.04
CA PHE A 227 -9.05 -14.91 11.18
C PHE A 227 -10.12 -14.25 12.09
N GLY A 228 -11.00 -13.41 11.53
CA GLY A 228 -12.11 -12.70 12.23
C GLY A 228 -13.44 -12.63 11.42
N LEU A 229 -13.92 -11.43 11.04
CA LEU A 229 -15.12 -11.21 10.18
C LEU A 229 -14.79 -11.00 8.69
N PRO A 230 -15.52 -11.57 7.70
CA PRO A 230 -15.32 -11.38 6.25
C PRO A 230 -14.91 -9.96 5.83
N LEU A 231 -14.06 -9.80 4.80
CA LEU A 231 -13.59 -8.49 4.33
C LEU A 231 -14.74 -7.47 4.13
N PRO A 232 -15.91 -7.84 3.57
CA PRO A 232 -17.07 -6.95 3.51
C PRO A 232 -17.46 -6.36 4.87
N GLN A 233 -17.54 -7.21 5.90
CA GLN A 233 -17.90 -6.80 7.25
C GLN A 233 -16.79 -5.99 7.90
N GLN A 234 -15.51 -6.27 7.63
CA GLN A 234 -14.42 -5.44 8.14
C GLN A 234 -14.41 -4.03 7.56
N ILE A 235 -14.64 -3.87 6.26
CA ILE A 235 -14.76 -2.53 5.63
C ILE A 235 -15.90 -1.74 6.28
N LEU A 236 -17.06 -2.37 6.46
CA LEU A 236 -18.21 -1.71 7.09
C LEU A 236 -17.99 -1.47 8.60
N SER A 237 -17.27 -2.36 9.29
CA SER A 237 -16.87 -2.18 10.69
C SER A 237 -15.87 -1.05 10.85
N GLN A 238 -14.97 -0.86 9.87
CA GLN A 238 -14.07 0.29 9.79
C GLN A 238 -14.86 1.60 9.68
N LEU A 239 -15.84 1.66 8.76
CA LEU A 239 -16.78 2.80 8.66
C LEU A 239 -17.49 3.07 9.99
N ALA A 240 -17.96 2.03 10.68
CA ALA A 240 -18.66 2.19 11.95
C ALA A 240 -17.76 2.69 13.09
N LYS A 241 -16.58 2.08 13.27
CA LYS A 241 -15.71 2.28 14.44
C LYS A 241 -14.70 3.41 14.25
N GLU A 242 -13.98 3.43 13.15
CA GLU A 242 -12.93 4.42 12.88
C GLU A 242 -13.54 5.73 12.40
N TYR A 243 -14.52 5.65 11.50
CA TYR A 243 -15.14 6.83 10.87
C TYR A 243 -16.48 7.24 11.48
N GLY A 244 -16.99 6.49 12.48
CA GLY A 244 -18.20 6.87 13.19
C GLY A 244 -19.47 6.88 12.33
N ALA A 245 -19.60 5.92 11.40
CA ALA A 245 -20.71 5.79 10.47
C ALA A 245 -21.36 4.38 10.53
N PRO A 246 -22.04 4.03 11.63
CA PRO A 246 -22.55 2.68 11.88
C PRO A 246 -23.74 2.27 11.00
N LEU A 247 -24.38 3.21 10.31
CA LEU A 247 -25.57 2.96 9.50
C LEU A 247 -25.35 1.85 8.47
N TYR A 248 -24.24 1.91 7.74
CA TYR A 248 -23.97 1.02 6.62
C TYR A 248 -23.79 -0.44 7.06
N LEU A 249 -23.10 -0.64 8.18
CA LEU A 249 -22.96 -1.97 8.79
C LEU A 249 -24.31 -2.52 9.23
N LYS A 250 -25.14 -1.72 9.91
CA LYS A 250 -26.46 -2.13 10.38
C LYS A 250 -27.39 -2.52 9.22
N VAL A 251 -27.40 -1.74 8.14
CA VAL A 251 -28.18 -2.07 6.93
C VAL A 251 -27.68 -3.38 6.30
N TYR A 252 -26.37 -3.59 6.24
CA TYR A 252 -25.77 -4.82 5.70
C TYR A 252 -26.10 -6.06 6.55
N GLU A 253 -26.07 -5.93 7.87
CA GLU A 253 -26.42 -6.99 8.82
C GLU A 253 -27.93 -7.29 8.89
N GLY A 254 -28.75 -6.49 8.20
CA GLY A 254 -30.19 -6.69 8.13
C GLY A 254 -30.96 -6.09 9.30
N ASP A 255 -30.43 -5.06 9.98
CA ASP A 255 -31.18 -4.29 10.97
C ASP A 255 -32.43 -3.68 10.33
N GLU A 256 -33.57 -4.27 10.67
CA GLU A 256 -34.87 -3.89 10.12
C GLU A 256 -35.25 -2.45 10.49
N THR A 257 -34.87 -1.99 11.67
CA THR A 257 -35.20 -0.63 12.14
C THR A 257 -34.47 0.41 11.32
N MET A 258 -33.18 0.20 11.09
CA MET A 258 -32.36 1.13 10.30
C MET A 258 -32.74 1.09 8.81
N THR A 259 -32.95 -0.10 8.27
CA THR A 259 -33.36 -0.27 6.86
C THR A 259 -34.71 0.39 6.60
N GLU A 260 -35.68 0.23 7.50
CA GLU A 260 -36.98 0.89 7.40
C GLU A 260 -36.89 2.41 7.55
N ALA A 261 -36.08 2.91 8.48
CA ALA A 261 -35.89 4.35 8.66
C ALA A 261 -35.36 4.99 7.37
N VAL A 262 -34.30 4.42 6.76
CA VAL A 262 -33.74 4.91 5.49
C VAL A 262 -34.78 4.84 4.37
N THR A 263 -35.47 3.69 4.24
CA THR A 263 -36.46 3.47 3.18
C THR A 263 -37.63 4.46 3.29
N ARG A 264 -38.18 4.64 4.49
CA ARG A 264 -39.28 5.59 4.74
C ARG A 264 -38.86 7.03 4.51
N TYR A 265 -37.66 7.40 4.94
CA TYR A 265 -37.12 8.74 4.68
C TYR A 265 -36.97 9.00 3.18
N ARG A 266 -36.39 8.04 2.45
CA ARG A 266 -36.22 8.10 0.99
C ARG A 266 -37.54 8.24 0.25
N ILE A 267 -38.51 7.39 0.58
CA ILE A 267 -39.86 7.45 0.02
C ILE A 267 -40.52 8.80 0.30
N HIS A 268 -40.48 9.27 1.55
CA HIS A 268 -41.12 10.53 1.92
C HIS A 268 -40.55 11.74 1.16
N LYS A 269 -39.24 11.74 0.86
CA LYS A 269 -38.58 12.85 0.17
C LYS A 269 -38.67 12.77 -1.35
N LEU A 270 -38.69 11.57 -1.94
CA LEU A 270 -38.64 11.38 -3.38
C LEU A 270 -39.97 10.94 -4.01
N SER A 271 -40.95 10.53 -3.22
CA SER A 271 -42.19 9.93 -3.69
C SER A 271 -43.37 10.30 -2.80
N ASP A 272 -44.58 10.09 -3.30
CA ASP A 272 -45.80 10.26 -2.52
C ASP A 272 -46.09 8.95 -1.75
N PRO A 273 -45.97 8.93 -0.41
CA PRO A 273 -46.16 7.71 0.38
C PRO A 273 -47.55 7.11 0.22
N SER A 274 -48.56 7.94 -0.11
CA SER A 274 -49.95 7.49 -0.26
C SER A 274 -50.20 6.68 -1.55
N LYS A 275 -49.27 6.73 -2.51
CA LYS A 275 -49.38 6.08 -3.81
C LYS A 275 -48.57 4.80 -3.92
N LEU A 276 -47.91 4.38 -2.84
CA LEU A 276 -47.00 3.26 -2.83
C LEU A 276 -47.68 1.96 -2.42
N THR A 277 -47.57 0.95 -3.28
CA THR A 277 -48.03 -0.41 -2.97
C THR A 277 -47.06 -1.12 -2.02
N PRO A 278 -47.51 -2.12 -1.24
CA PRO A 278 -46.63 -2.91 -0.37
C PRO A 278 -45.47 -3.58 -1.13
N ALA A 279 -45.71 -4.02 -2.37
CA ALA A 279 -44.67 -4.62 -3.21
C ALA A 279 -43.57 -3.61 -3.59
N GLN A 280 -43.94 -2.37 -3.93
CA GLN A 280 -42.97 -1.31 -4.21
C GLN A 280 -42.19 -0.90 -2.96
N TYR A 281 -42.84 -0.87 -1.79
CA TYR A 281 -42.14 -0.61 -0.53
C TYR A 281 -41.11 -1.70 -0.23
N ALA A 282 -41.48 -2.97 -0.38
CA ALA A 282 -40.56 -4.10 -0.23
C ALA A 282 -39.40 -4.03 -1.23
N TYR A 283 -39.67 -3.60 -2.47
CA TYR A 283 -38.64 -3.37 -3.47
C TYR A 283 -37.62 -2.31 -3.04
N PHE A 284 -38.06 -1.14 -2.55
CA PHE A 284 -37.13 -0.10 -2.05
C PHE A 284 -36.29 -0.57 -0.86
N LYS A 285 -36.86 -1.42 -0.01
CA LYS A 285 -36.18 -2.01 1.14
C LYS A 285 -35.05 -2.94 0.70
N GLU A 286 -35.33 -3.84 -0.25
CA GLU A 286 -34.31 -4.73 -0.84
C GLU A 286 -33.29 -3.95 -1.67
N GLU A 287 -33.72 -2.95 -2.45
CA GLU A 287 -32.80 -2.07 -3.19
C GLU A 287 -31.80 -1.37 -2.27
N THR A 288 -32.23 -0.94 -1.08
CA THR A 288 -31.35 -0.31 -0.07
C THR A 288 -30.28 -1.28 0.43
N ARG A 289 -30.66 -2.54 0.70
CA ARG A 289 -29.72 -3.60 1.13
C ARG A 289 -28.76 -3.96 0.00
N ASP A 290 -29.28 -4.15 -1.19
CA ASP A 290 -28.51 -4.52 -2.38
C ASP A 290 -27.53 -3.42 -2.80
N ALA A 291 -27.90 -2.15 -2.61
CA ALA A 291 -27.00 -1.03 -2.86
C ALA A 291 -25.76 -1.11 -1.97
N ILE A 292 -25.93 -1.39 -0.67
CA ILE A 292 -24.80 -1.57 0.24
C ILE A 292 -23.99 -2.82 -0.08
N ARG A 293 -24.63 -3.96 -0.36
CA ARG A 293 -23.90 -5.17 -0.78
C ARG A 293 -23.02 -4.91 -2.01
N LYS A 294 -23.61 -4.34 -3.07
CA LYS A 294 -22.90 -4.01 -4.31
C LYS A 294 -21.82 -2.94 -4.12
N TRP A 295 -22.01 -2.00 -3.20
CA TRP A 295 -20.99 -1.02 -2.86
C TRP A 295 -19.81 -1.68 -2.14
N THR A 296 -20.11 -2.52 -1.14
CA THR A 296 -19.10 -3.24 -0.35
C THR A 296 -18.31 -4.23 -1.21
N ASP A 297 -18.96 -4.94 -2.15
CA ASP A 297 -18.26 -5.83 -3.08
C ASP A 297 -17.23 -5.07 -3.94
N GLU A 298 -17.58 -3.87 -4.41
CA GLU A 298 -16.65 -3.04 -5.17
C GLU A 298 -15.54 -2.49 -4.27
N ALA A 299 -15.84 -2.11 -3.02
CA ALA A 299 -14.82 -1.70 -2.05
C ALA A 299 -13.82 -2.85 -1.76
N CYS A 300 -14.32 -4.06 -1.53
CA CYS A 300 -13.50 -5.27 -1.36
C CYS A 300 -12.58 -5.51 -2.55
N LYS A 301 -13.13 -5.46 -3.77
CA LYS A 301 -12.34 -5.62 -5.00
C LYS A 301 -11.22 -4.59 -5.11
N ASN A 302 -11.49 -3.32 -4.81
CA ASN A 302 -10.48 -2.26 -4.87
C ASN A 302 -9.41 -2.45 -3.76
N TYR A 303 -9.81 -2.86 -2.56
CA TYR A 303 -8.88 -3.18 -1.48
C TYR A 303 -7.96 -4.34 -1.85
N LEU A 304 -8.51 -5.47 -2.30
CA LEU A 304 -7.75 -6.64 -2.71
C LEU A 304 -6.78 -6.32 -3.86
N LEU A 305 -7.25 -5.57 -4.86
CA LEU A 305 -6.43 -5.12 -5.99
C LEU A 305 -5.27 -4.23 -5.52
N HIS A 306 -5.50 -3.34 -4.56
CA HIS A 306 -4.45 -2.50 -3.99
C HIS A 306 -3.36 -3.34 -3.32
N ILE A 307 -3.77 -4.25 -2.43
CA ILE A 307 -2.86 -5.16 -1.71
C ILE A 307 -2.04 -6.02 -2.68
N GLU A 308 -2.68 -6.65 -3.67
CA GLU A 308 -1.98 -7.45 -4.68
C GLU A 308 -1.00 -6.59 -5.51
N THR A 309 -1.40 -5.37 -5.86
CA THR A 309 -0.58 -4.44 -6.65
C THR A 309 0.67 -4.00 -5.89
N MET A 310 0.55 -3.72 -4.58
CA MET A 310 1.68 -3.32 -3.74
C MET A 310 2.71 -4.46 -3.58
N LEU A 311 2.28 -5.72 -3.72
CA LEU A 311 3.15 -6.90 -3.69
C LEU A 311 3.74 -7.26 -5.06
N CYS A 312 3.57 -6.44 -6.10
CA CYS A 312 4.33 -6.57 -7.34
C CYS A 312 5.75 -5.99 -7.19
N ASN A 313 6.62 -6.19 -8.18
CA ASN A 313 7.82 -5.35 -8.26
C ASN A 313 7.46 -3.90 -8.55
N ARG A 314 8.34 -2.96 -8.18
CA ARG A 314 8.06 -1.51 -8.20
C ARG A 314 7.56 -1.00 -9.57
N GLY A 315 8.16 -1.47 -10.66
CA GLY A 315 7.75 -1.10 -12.03
C GLY A 315 6.34 -1.59 -12.37
N LEU A 316 6.06 -2.86 -12.09
CA LEU A 316 4.74 -3.46 -12.28
C LEU A 316 3.69 -2.86 -11.33
N THR A 317 4.05 -2.56 -10.08
CA THR A 317 3.21 -1.85 -9.10
C THR A 317 2.76 -0.51 -9.67
N HIS A 318 3.70 0.31 -10.16
CA HIS A 318 3.39 1.61 -10.77
C HIS A 318 2.45 1.45 -11.98
N GLN A 319 2.72 0.50 -12.88
CA GLN A 319 1.90 0.28 -14.06
C GLN A 319 0.48 -0.21 -13.72
N ARG A 320 0.35 -1.14 -12.78
CA ARG A 320 -0.94 -1.69 -12.34
C ARG A 320 -1.76 -0.66 -11.61
N LEU A 321 -1.14 0.10 -10.70
CA LEU A 321 -1.84 1.15 -9.96
C LEU A 321 -2.42 2.22 -10.89
N LEU A 322 -1.67 2.63 -11.94
CA LEU A 322 -2.21 3.50 -12.99
C LEU A 322 -3.43 2.89 -13.69
N LYS A 323 -3.39 1.59 -14.03
CA LYS A 323 -4.52 0.90 -14.66
C LYS A 323 -5.73 0.77 -13.73
N SER A 324 -5.53 0.71 -12.41
CA SER A 324 -6.60 0.65 -11.40
C SER A 324 -7.48 1.91 -11.35
N PHE A 325 -7.02 3.06 -11.89
CA PHE A 325 -7.81 4.30 -11.92
C PHE A 325 -9.15 4.17 -12.65
N TYR A 326 -9.25 3.24 -13.61
CA TYR A 326 -10.54 2.93 -14.22
C TYR A 326 -11.51 2.32 -13.19
N GLY A 327 -11.07 1.33 -12.42
CA GLY A 327 -11.87 0.74 -11.33
C GLY A 327 -12.19 1.76 -10.24
N PHE A 328 -11.21 2.60 -9.86
CA PHE A 328 -11.42 3.66 -8.89
C PHE A 328 -12.45 4.71 -9.34
N SER A 329 -12.47 5.07 -10.63
CA SER A 329 -13.50 5.97 -11.16
C SER A 329 -14.91 5.39 -11.02
N GLN A 330 -15.08 4.10 -11.33
CA GLN A 330 -16.37 3.41 -11.17
C GLN A 330 -16.77 3.30 -9.69
N PHE A 331 -15.79 3.07 -8.82
CA PHE A 331 -16.03 3.02 -7.38
C PHE A 331 -16.43 4.39 -6.82
N GLN A 332 -15.81 5.48 -7.27
CA GLN A 332 -16.20 6.85 -6.92
C GLN A 332 -17.63 7.15 -7.35
N GLU A 333 -17.99 6.84 -8.60
CA GLU A 333 -19.35 7.05 -9.10
C GLU A 333 -20.39 6.23 -8.34
N ARG A 334 -20.09 4.96 -8.03
CA ARG A 334 -20.99 4.10 -7.26
C ARG A 334 -21.18 4.63 -5.84
N SER A 335 -20.10 5.10 -5.21
CA SER A 335 -20.14 5.67 -3.87
C SER A 335 -21.00 6.94 -3.85
N TYR A 336 -20.78 7.83 -4.82
CA TYR A 336 -21.58 9.04 -4.98
C TYR A 336 -23.05 8.73 -5.24
N ALA A 337 -23.35 7.82 -6.17
CA ALA A 337 -24.71 7.42 -6.47
C ALA A 337 -25.42 6.80 -5.26
N CYS A 338 -24.71 6.03 -4.44
CA CYS A 338 -25.26 5.43 -3.22
C CYS A 338 -25.58 6.50 -2.17
N ASP A 339 -24.63 7.39 -1.89
CA ASP A 339 -24.82 8.51 -0.96
C ASP A 339 -25.99 9.41 -1.40
N MET A 340 -26.06 9.75 -2.69
CA MET A 340 -27.05 10.70 -3.21
C MET A 340 -28.44 10.09 -3.39
N ASN A 341 -28.56 8.87 -3.94
CA ASN A 341 -29.86 8.33 -4.36
C ASN A 341 -30.50 7.41 -3.33
N ILE A 342 -29.70 6.75 -2.48
CA ILE A 342 -30.18 5.82 -1.45
C ILE A 342 -30.24 6.51 -0.10
N PHE A 343 -29.13 7.14 0.31
CA PHE A 343 -28.98 7.78 1.62
C PHE A 343 -29.32 9.27 1.62
N LEU A 344 -29.61 9.84 0.45
CA LEU A 344 -30.02 11.23 0.25
C LEU A 344 -29.10 12.26 0.91
N ALA A 345 -27.79 12.00 0.92
CA ALA A 345 -26.82 12.81 1.64
C ALA A 345 -26.77 14.29 1.20
N SER A 346 -27.21 14.61 -0.02
CA SER A 346 -27.39 16.01 -0.48
C SER A 346 -28.56 16.75 0.18
N LEU A 347 -29.45 16.04 0.86
CA LEU A 347 -30.57 16.60 1.60
C LEU A 347 -30.23 16.52 3.10
N PRO A 348 -29.74 17.61 3.71
CA PRO A 348 -29.35 17.61 5.12
C PRO A 348 -30.55 17.28 6.03
N GLY A 349 -31.76 17.59 5.57
CA GLY A 349 -33.00 17.24 6.27
C GLY A 349 -33.22 18.04 7.55
N VAL A 350 -32.46 19.10 7.78
CA VAL A 350 -32.57 20.03 8.92
C VAL A 350 -33.10 21.37 8.41
N ASP A 351 -34.17 21.89 9.02
CA ASP A 351 -34.69 23.22 8.72
C ASP A 351 -33.89 24.26 9.52
N LEU A 352 -33.11 25.09 8.81
CA LEU A 352 -32.26 26.12 9.40
C LEU A 352 -32.82 27.54 9.25
N SER A 353 -34.12 27.69 8.92
CA SER A 353 -34.79 28.96 8.64
C SER A 353 -34.69 30.04 9.74
N GLY A 354 -34.19 29.71 10.94
CA GLY A 354 -33.96 30.65 12.04
C GLY A 354 -32.51 31.15 12.23
N ASN A 355 -31.53 30.63 11.47
CA ASN A 355 -30.12 31.07 11.57
C ASN A 355 -29.82 32.19 10.58
N LYS A 356 -28.82 33.05 10.87
CA LYS A 356 -28.34 34.05 9.89
C LYS A 356 -28.06 33.35 8.56
N GLU A 357 -28.51 33.91 7.44
CA GLU A 357 -28.49 33.22 6.13
C GLU A 357 -27.11 32.66 5.74
N GLU A 358 -26.01 33.34 6.11
CA GLU A 358 -24.64 32.86 5.87
C GLU A 358 -24.23 31.72 6.81
N ASP A 359 -24.54 31.82 8.10
CA ASP A 359 -24.26 30.77 9.08
C ASP A 359 -25.07 29.50 8.79
N GLY A 360 -26.32 29.66 8.34
CA GLY A 360 -27.20 28.55 7.91
C GLY A 360 -26.65 27.81 6.70
N LYS A 361 -26.26 28.52 5.64
CA LYS A 361 -25.69 27.91 4.41
C LYS A 361 -24.39 27.15 4.67
N ASN A 362 -23.53 27.69 5.54
CA ASN A 362 -22.29 27.01 5.94
C ASN A 362 -22.59 25.71 6.69
N LEU A 363 -23.55 25.72 7.61
CA LEU A 363 -23.94 24.53 8.37
C LEU A 363 -24.61 23.47 7.51
N GLU A 364 -25.48 23.85 6.56
CA GLU A 364 -26.06 22.92 5.57
C GLU A 364 -24.97 22.21 4.76
N THR A 365 -23.97 22.97 4.32
CA THR A 365 -22.84 22.42 3.55
C THR A 365 -22.05 21.41 4.40
N GLU A 366 -21.79 21.72 5.67
CA GLU A 366 -21.13 20.79 6.60
C GLU A 366 -21.97 19.54 6.89
N PHE A 367 -23.29 19.66 6.97
CA PHE A 367 -24.19 18.51 7.10
C PHE A 367 -24.20 17.61 5.86
N VAL A 368 -24.25 18.18 4.66
CA VAL A 368 -24.16 17.42 3.41
C VAL A 368 -22.83 16.65 3.36
N LYS A 369 -21.71 17.33 3.63
CA LYS A 369 -20.39 16.68 3.71
C LYS A 369 -20.35 15.55 4.73
N SER A 370 -20.93 15.77 5.90
CA SER A 370 -20.99 14.77 6.99
C SER A 370 -21.87 13.56 6.63
N ALA A 371 -22.83 13.71 5.72
CA ALA A 371 -23.66 12.62 5.24
C ALA A 371 -23.03 11.83 4.07
N THR A 372 -22.08 12.40 3.31
CA THR A 372 -21.43 11.77 2.13
C THR A 372 -20.28 10.80 2.47
N VAL A 373 -20.52 9.86 3.38
CA VAL A 373 -19.45 9.01 3.94
C VAL A 373 -18.84 8.08 2.90
N LEU A 374 -19.65 7.42 2.07
CA LEU A 374 -19.16 6.41 1.13
C LEU A 374 -18.27 7.07 0.06
N THR A 375 -18.65 8.27 -0.38
CA THR A 375 -17.86 9.08 -1.32
C THR A 375 -16.53 9.50 -0.72
N LEU A 376 -16.52 9.99 0.52
CA LEU A 376 -15.29 10.37 1.23
C LEU A 376 -14.38 9.15 1.47
N TYR A 377 -14.95 7.98 1.74
CA TYR A 377 -14.20 6.72 1.86
C TYR A 377 -13.53 6.34 0.54
N ALA A 378 -14.27 6.35 -0.57
CA ALA A 378 -13.70 6.07 -1.90
C ALA A 378 -12.60 7.06 -2.28
N ASN A 379 -12.80 8.35 -1.99
CA ASN A 379 -11.81 9.39 -2.25
C ASN A 379 -10.51 9.16 -1.45
N ALA A 380 -10.58 8.64 -0.22
CA ALA A 380 -9.39 8.32 0.57
C ALA A 380 -8.47 7.32 -0.16
N TYR A 381 -9.03 6.27 -0.77
CA TYR A 381 -8.27 5.31 -1.58
C TYR A 381 -7.71 5.94 -2.85
N ILE A 382 -8.49 6.79 -3.52
CA ILE A 382 -8.08 7.48 -4.74
C ILE A 382 -6.90 8.41 -4.46
N PHE A 383 -6.99 9.23 -3.42
CA PHE A 383 -5.89 10.12 -3.04
C PHE A 383 -4.64 9.34 -2.66
N ARG A 384 -4.77 8.24 -1.90
CA ARG A 384 -3.64 7.36 -1.58
C ARG A 384 -3.00 6.76 -2.84
N ALA A 385 -3.81 6.28 -3.78
CA ALA A 385 -3.32 5.74 -5.04
C ALA A 385 -2.63 6.80 -5.90
N MET A 386 -3.16 8.02 -5.96
CA MET A 386 -2.52 9.15 -6.65
C MET A 386 -1.17 9.50 -6.02
N GLU A 387 -1.10 9.58 -4.69
CA GLU A 387 0.14 9.83 -3.95
C GLU A 387 1.17 8.74 -4.28
N LEU A 388 0.78 7.47 -4.21
CA LEU A 388 1.66 6.33 -4.49
C LEU A 388 2.16 6.31 -5.93
N VAL A 389 1.30 6.57 -6.93
CA VAL A 389 1.75 6.72 -8.33
C VAL A 389 2.80 7.81 -8.45
N LEU A 390 2.53 8.97 -7.85
CA LEU A 390 3.43 10.12 -7.94
C LEU A 390 4.79 9.80 -7.31
N ARG A 391 4.78 9.22 -6.11
CA ARG A 391 5.96 8.78 -5.34
C ARG A 391 6.75 7.67 -6.03
N LEU A 392 6.07 6.65 -6.56
CA LEU A 392 6.70 5.59 -7.35
C LEU A 392 7.38 6.14 -8.61
N GLY A 393 6.80 7.17 -9.23
CA GLY A 393 7.44 7.84 -10.37
C GLY A 393 8.78 8.50 -10.01
N TYR A 394 8.95 8.99 -8.78
CA TYR A 394 10.25 9.45 -8.29
C TYR A 394 11.20 8.30 -8.02
N GLU A 395 10.74 7.25 -7.35
CA GLU A 395 11.56 6.08 -7.03
C GLU A 395 12.11 5.39 -8.29
N LEU A 396 11.32 5.37 -9.36
CA LEU A 396 11.63 4.76 -10.65
C LEU A 396 12.27 5.71 -11.67
N ASP A 397 12.60 6.96 -11.26
CA ASP A 397 13.22 7.96 -12.14
C ASP A 397 12.42 8.24 -13.43
N LEU A 398 11.08 8.26 -13.34
CA LEU A 398 10.21 8.39 -14.50
C LEU A 398 9.95 9.83 -14.94
N TYR A 399 10.24 10.81 -14.10
CA TYR A 399 9.97 12.23 -14.38
C TYR A 399 11.17 12.92 -14.99
N THR A 400 10.92 13.65 -16.07
CA THR A 400 11.91 14.55 -16.65
C THR A 400 12.10 15.78 -15.76
N GLN A 401 13.19 16.52 -16.01
CA GLN A 401 13.51 17.76 -15.31
C GLN A 401 12.41 18.83 -15.44
N GLY A 402 11.82 18.99 -16.64
CA GLY A 402 10.73 19.94 -16.90
C GLY A 402 9.37 19.55 -16.31
N GLU A 403 9.21 18.32 -15.80
CA GLU A 403 7.97 17.85 -15.15
C GLU A 403 7.95 18.11 -13.64
N GLN A 404 9.10 18.40 -13.02
CA GLN A 404 9.30 18.38 -11.57
C GLN A 404 8.32 19.30 -10.82
N ILE A 405 8.16 20.54 -11.27
CA ILE A 405 7.28 21.52 -10.61
C ILE A 405 5.82 21.06 -10.65
N ALA A 406 5.36 20.55 -11.81
CA ALA A 406 4.00 20.07 -11.95
C ALA A 406 3.73 18.82 -11.09
N VAL A 407 4.68 17.89 -11.03
CA VAL A 407 4.59 16.68 -10.20
C VAL A 407 4.61 17.00 -8.70
N LEU A 408 5.50 17.90 -8.26
CA LEU A 408 5.57 18.35 -6.86
C LEU A 408 4.30 19.06 -6.44
N TRP A 409 3.76 19.94 -7.29
CA TRP A 409 2.47 20.57 -7.06
C TRP A 409 1.37 19.53 -6.91
N TYR A 410 1.31 18.54 -7.80
CA TYR A 410 0.27 17.52 -7.77
C TYR A 410 0.37 16.65 -6.51
N LEU A 411 1.58 16.24 -6.12
CA LEU A 411 1.81 15.49 -4.89
C LEU A 411 1.34 16.28 -3.67
N ASN A 412 1.70 17.57 -3.60
CA ASN A 412 1.27 18.45 -2.53
C ASN A 412 -0.26 18.63 -2.50
N PHE A 413 -0.87 18.87 -3.67
CA PHE A 413 -2.31 18.98 -3.84
C PHE A 413 -3.04 17.72 -3.38
N THR A 414 -2.56 16.53 -3.77
CA THR A 414 -3.13 15.25 -3.34
C THR A 414 -3.05 15.07 -1.83
N LEU A 415 -1.93 15.39 -1.18
CA LEU A 415 -1.78 15.28 0.28
C LEU A 415 -2.69 16.27 1.03
N ARG A 416 -2.85 17.49 0.51
CA ARG A 416 -3.80 18.48 1.05
C ARG A 416 -5.24 17.98 0.94
N ALA A 417 -5.64 17.53 -0.24
CA ALA A 417 -6.99 16.99 -0.47
C ALA A 417 -7.27 15.75 0.41
N GLN A 418 -6.28 14.88 0.60
CA GLN A 418 -6.39 13.75 1.52
C GLN A 418 -6.59 14.19 2.97
N THR A 419 -5.87 15.23 3.42
CA THR A 419 -6.02 15.79 4.77
C THR A 419 -7.43 16.37 4.96
N GLU A 420 -7.91 17.16 4.00
CA GLU A 420 -9.26 17.74 4.03
C GLU A 420 -10.35 16.66 4.01
N ASN A 421 -10.16 15.62 3.18
CA ASN A 421 -11.06 14.48 3.10
C ASN A 421 -11.13 13.73 4.44
N PHE A 422 -9.98 13.47 5.08
CA PHE A 422 -9.96 12.83 6.41
C PHE A 422 -10.55 13.72 7.50
N ASN A 423 -10.31 15.02 7.50
CA ASN A 423 -10.94 15.95 8.44
C ASN A 423 -12.47 15.96 8.32
N THR A 424 -12.99 15.70 7.12
CA THR A 424 -14.44 15.59 6.88
C THR A 424 -14.97 14.21 7.24
N LEU A 425 -14.21 13.16 6.93
CA LEU A 425 -14.59 11.77 7.18
C LEU A 425 -14.57 11.43 8.67
N TYR A 426 -13.54 11.88 9.40
CA TYR A 426 -13.45 11.78 10.86
C TYR A 426 -14.22 12.93 11.51
N LEU A 427 -15.31 12.61 12.19
CA LEU A 427 -15.98 13.59 13.03
C LEU A 427 -15.23 13.73 14.35
N GLN A 428 -14.49 14.82 14.50
CA GLN A 428 -13.69 15.08 15.69
C GLN A 428 -14.51 15.80 16.76
N ASN A 429 -14.48 15.30 18.00
CA ASN A 429 -15.11 15.97 19.15
C ASN A 429 -14.52 17.36 19.44
N ASN A 430 -13.28 17.63 19.01
CA ASN A 430 -12.48 18.75 19.51
C ASN A 430 -12.23 19.87 18.48
N VAL A 431 -12.45 19.64 17.18
CA VAL A 431 -11.97 20.55 16.12
C VAL A 431 -13.08 21.13 15.25
N SER A 432 -14.26 20.50 15.20
CA SER A 432 -15.44 21.14 14.64
C SER A 432 -16.63 20.86 15.54
N GLY A 433 -17.33 21.92 15.97
CA GLY A 433 -18.59 21.80 16.69
C GLY A 433 -19.70 21.09 15.89
N VAL A 434 -19.39 20.54 14.71
CA VAL A 434 -20.33 19.84 13.83
C VAL A 434 -21.02 18.69 14.55
N LEU A 435 -20.31 17.90 15.36
CA LEU A 435 -20.95 16.84 16.17
C LEU A 435 -21.99 17.39 17.15
N SER A 436 -21.75 18.57 17.74
CA SER A 436 -22.72 19.23 18.62
C SER A 436 -23.94 19.77 17.86
N HIS A 437 -23.83 19.94 16.54
CA HIS A 437 -24.89 20.40 15.67
C HIS A 437 -25.64 19.27 14.96
N ILE A 438 -25.09 18.05 14.92
CA ILE A 438 -25.79 16.89 14.34
C ILE A 438 -26.98 16.53 15.26
N PRO A 439 -28.23 16.58 14.76
CA PRO A 439 -29.38 16.28 15.58
C PRO A 439 -29.46 14.79 15.88
N GLU A 440 -30.01 14.45 17.04
CA GLU A 440 -30.29 13.07 17.41
C GLU A 440 -31.25 12.41 16.42
N THR A 441 -31.09 11.09 16.25
CA THR A 441 -32.04 10.31 15.45
C THR A 441 -33.42 10.31 16.12
N ARG A 442 -34.38 11.02 15.52
CA ARG A 442 -35.76 11.13 16.02
C ARG A 442 -36.76 10.67 14.97
N VAL A 443 -37.81 10.00 15.43
CA VAL A 443 -38.95 9.57 14.61
C VAL A 443 -40.18 10.35 15.06
N ASN A 444 -40.90 10.92 14.10
CA ASN A 444 -42.16 11.59 14.38
C ASN A 444 -43.19 10.56 14.87
N LYS A 445 -43.67 10.69 16.11
CA LYS A 445 -44.61 9.74 16.72
C LYS A 445 -45.93 9.59 15.95
N ARG A 446 -46.37 10.62 15.22
CA ARG A 446 -47.63 10.62 14.48
C ARG A 446 -47.51 9.98 13.10
N THR A 447 -46.40 10.23 12.41
CA THR A 447 -46.21 9.75 11.02
C THR A 447 -45.31 8.52 10.93
N GLY A 448 -44.56 8.19 11.99
CA GLY A 448 -43.58 7.10 11.98
C GLY A 448 -42.40 7.33 11.05
N LEU A 449 -42.16 8.59 10.62
CA LEU A 449 -41.11 9.00 9.70
C LEU A 449 -39.92 9.59 10.46
N PRO A 450 -38.67 9.34 10.02
CA PRO A 450 -37.51 10.06 10.53
C PRO A 450 -37.64 11.56 10.27
N VAL A 451 -37.30 12.36 11.28
CA VAL A 451 -37.41 13.83 11.22
C VAL A 451 -36.31 14.42 10.33
N HIS A 452 -35.09 13.88 10.45
CA HIS A 452 -33.89 14.33 9.72
C HIS A 452 -33.28 13.18 8.93
N ASN A 453 -32.29 13.47 8.10
CA ASN A 453 -31.60 12.46 7.31
C ASN A 453 -30.89 11.43 8.20
N VAL A 454 -31.21 10.15 8.02
CA VAL A 454 -30.70 9.05 8.83
C VAL A 454 -29.18 8.87 8.67
N ALA A 455 -28.61 9.13 7.48
CA ALA A 455 -27.16 9.07 7.26
C ALA A 455 -26.40 10.13 8.06
N LEU A 456 -27.04 11.28 8.33
CA LEU A 456 -26.49 12.33 9.17
C LEU A 456 -26.70 12.03 10.66
N THR A 457 -27.93 11.73 11.09
CA THR A 457 -28.27 11.59 12.52
C THR A 457 -27.70 10.36 13.21
N THR A 458 -27.20 9.40 12.44
CA THR A 458 -26.54 8.19 12.94
C THR A 458 -25.02 8.33 13.06
N ARG A 459 -24.46 9.46 12.58
CA ARG A 459 -23.04 9.75 12.72
C ARG A 459 -22.67 9.90 14.19
N VAL A 460 -21.48 9.41 14.54
CA VAL A 460 -20.88 9.53 15.87
C VAL A 460 -19.41 9.91 15.75
N ALA A 461 -18.78 10.25 16.88
CA ALA A 461 -17.32 10.39 16.93
C ALA A 461 -16.65 9.04 16.67
N GLY A 462 -15.69 9.02 15.73
CA GLY A 462 -14.91 7.83 15.39
C GLY A 462 -13.60 7.72 16.16
N LEU A 463 -12.94 6.56 16.09
CA LEU A 463 -11.60 6.34 16.61
C LEU A 463 -10.55 6.74 15.56
N ILE A 464 -9.97 7.93 15.73
CA ILE A 464 -8.94 8.46 14.84
C ILE A 464 -7.66 7.65 15.01
N ASP A 465 -6.98 7.36 13.89
CA ASP A 465 -5.62 6.82 13.90
C ASP A 465 -4.60 7.99 13.98
N PRO A 466 -4.01 8.25 15.17
CA PRO A 466 -3.10 9.38 15.34
C PRO A 466 -1.79 9.19 14.56
N VAL A 467 -1.35 7.94 14.35
CA VAL A 467 -0.11 7.64 13.62
C VAL A 467 -0.26 8.05 12.16
N ASN A 468 -1.35 7.64 11.50
CA ASN A 468 -1.57 8.00 10.11
C ASN A 468 -1.85 9.48 9.90
N THR A 469 -2.63 10.09 10.80
CA THR A 469 -2.96 11.51 10.70
C THR A 469 -1.70 12.37 10.82
N VAL A 470 -0.86 12.12 11.83
CA VAL A 470 0.38 12.89 12.02
C VAL A 470 1.40 12.59 10.92
N LYS A 471 1.50 11.33 10.44
CA LYS A 471 2.35 10.96 9.30
C LYS A 471 1.94 11.71 8.02
N LEU A 472 0.64 11.76 7.72
CA LEU A 472 0.11 12.49 6.56
C LEU A 472 0.40 13.99 6.67
N GLU A 473 0.19 14.57 7.84
CA GLU A 473 0.49 15.97 8.07
C GLU A 473 1.99 16.29 7.94
N ALA A 474 2.88 15.40 8.39
CA ALA A 474 4.32 15.56 8.22
C ALA A 474 4.71 15.50 6.73
N LEU A 475 4.16 14.54 5.97
CA LEU A 475 4.36 14.45 4.53
C LEU A 475 3.86 15.70 3.81
N ARG A 476 2.71 16.23 4.20
CA ARG A 476 2.17 17.49 3.66
C ARG A 476 3.12 18.66 3.93
N SER A 477 3.53 18.87 5.18
CA SER A 477 4.49 19.92 5.54
C SER A 477 5.82 19.79 4.79
N LEU A 478 6.33 18.56 4.61
CA LEU A 478 7.56 18.32 3.88
C LEU A 478 7.41 18.60 2.38
N THR A 479 6.33 18.13 1.75
CA THR A 479 6.09 18.40 0.32
C THR A 479 5.77 19.86 0.04
N ASP A 480 5.14 20.58 0.97
CA ASP A 480 5.01 22.04 0.93
C ASP A 480 6.39 22.71 0.90
N ALA A 481 7.28 22.33 1.82
CA ALA A 481 8.64 22.87 1.88
C ALA A 481 9.44 22.56 0.60
N ILE A 482 9.35 21.33 0.08
CA ILE A 482 10.01 20.91 -1.16
C ILE A 482 9.47 21.72 -2.35
N PHE A 483 8.14 21.88 -2.46
CA PHE A 483 7.54 22.66 -3.53
C PHE A 483 8.03 24.11 -3.49
N ILE A 484 7.96 24.79 -2.35
CA ILE A 484 8.46 26.16 -2.22
C ILE A 484 9.96 26.24 -2.52
N SER A 485 10.76 25.27 -2.05
CA SER A 485 12.20 25.21 -2.32
C SER A 485 12.51 25.13 -3.81
N SER A 486 11.74 24.34 -4.56
CA SER A 486 11.91 24.21 -6.01
C SER A 486 11.67 25.54 -6.73
N ASN A 487 10.66 26.30 -6.29
CA ASN A 487 10.35 27.62 -6.83
C ASN A 487 11.47 28.64 -6.50
N LEU A 488 11.98 28.64 -5.27
CA LEU A 488 13.06 29.52 -4.83
C LEU A 488 14.35 29.28 -5.61
N PHE A 489 14.76 28.02 -5.74
CA PHE A 489 15.99 27.66 -6.44
C PHE A 489 15.89 27.88 -7.94
N GLU A 490 14.72 27.65 -8.55
CA GLU A 490 14.44 28.02 -9.94
C GLU A 490 14.54 29.53 -10.15
N PHE A 491 13.91 30.33 -9.28
CA PHE A 491 13.93 31.78 -9.37
C PHE A 491 15.34 32.36 -9.27
N LYS A 492 16.18 31.79 -8.39
CA LYS A 492 17.60 32.15 -8.27
C LYS A 492 18.50 31.50 -9.33
N LYS A 493 17.93 30.78 -10.32
CA LYS A 493 18.66 30.11 -11.41
C LYS A 493 19.72 29.11 -10.90
N LEU A 494 19.50 28.54 -9.72
CA LEU A 494 20.37 27.50 -9.14
C LEU A 494 20.10 26.12 -9.72
N ILE A 495 18.92 25.96 -10.29
CA ILE A 495 18.45 24.81 -11.03
C ILE A 495 17.54 25.31 -12.15
N ASN A 496 17.33 24.47 -13.16
CA ASN A 496 16.34 24.67 -14.21
C ASN A 496 15.33 23.52 -14.12
N LEU A 497 14.05 23.80 -13.92
CA LEU A 497 12.98 22.82 -13.71
C LEU A 497 11.81 23.07 -14.64
N THR A 498 11.93 24.05 -15.52
CA THR A 498 10.90 24.42 -16.49
C THR A 498 11.27 24.09 -17.91
N ASP A 499 12.54 24.26 -18.26
CA ASP A 499 12.96 23.98 -19.63
C ASP A 499 13.05 22.47 -19.86
N GLY A 500 12.68 22.05 -21.08
CA GLY A 500 12.98 20.72 -21.56
C GLY A 500 14.48 20.58 -21.87
N PRO A 501 15.00 19.35 -21.96
CA PRO A 501 16.38 19.14 -22.40
C PRO A 501 16.59 19.69 -23.81
N ASP A 502 17.78 20.23 -24.07
CA ASP A 502 18.15 20.78 -25.39
C ASP A 502 17.93 19.74 -26.49
N GLY A 503 17.14 20.11 -27.51
CA GLY A 503 16.80 19.23 -28.64
C GLY A 503 15.60 18.29 -28.40
N ALA A 504 14.84 18.47 -27.31
CA ALA A 504 13.61 17.69 -27.09
C ALA A 504 12.55 17.93 -28.19
N LEU A 505 12.08 16.84 -28.81
CA LEU A 505 11.01 16.88 -29.82
C LEU A 505 9.61 17.06 -29.23
N ILE A 506 9.45 16.79 -27.93
CA ILE A 506 8.17 16.83 -27.22
C ILE A 506 8.34 17.72 -25.99
N THR A 507 7.40 18.64 -25.78
CA THR A 507 7.41 19.55 -24.63
C THR A 507 7.13 18.80 -23.32
N PRO A 508 7.66 19.27 -22.17
CA PRO A 508 7.31 18.72 -20.86
C PRO A 508 5.80 18.70 -20.59
N GLU A 509 5.08 19.72 -21.08
CA GLU A 509 3.61 19.79 -21.01
C GLU A 509 2.94 18.58 -21.67
N ASN A 510 3.35 18.24 -22.89
CA ASN A 510 2.77 17.13 -23.63
C ASN A 510 3.09 15.79 -22.95
N VAL A 511 4.32 15.62 -22.44
CA VAL A 511 4.71 14.42 -21.69
C VAL A 511 3.86 14.26 -20.42
N PHE A 512 3.76 15.31 -19.60
CA PHE A 512 2.99 15.29 -18.35
C PHE A 512 1.50 15.01 -18.60
N ASN A 513 0.88 15.77 -19.50
CA ASN A 513 -0.54 15.63 -19.79
C ASN A 513 -0.83 14.25 -20.40
N HIS A 514 -0.01 13.76 -21.34
CA HIS A 514 -0.22 12.42 -21.90
C HIS A 514 -0.09 11.32 -20.84
N ARG A 515 0.87 11.46 -19.91
CA ARG A 515 1.10 10.50 -18.82
C ARG A 515 -0.10 10.41 -17.88
N PHE A 516 -0.63 11.54 -17.43
CA PHE A 516 -1.61 11.56 -16.35
C PHE A 516 -3.06 11.73 -16.81
N LEU A 517 -3.34 12.44 -17.90
CA LEU A 517 -4.71 12.71 -18.35
C LEU A 517 -5.49 11.41 -18.61
N LYS A 518 -4.82 10.39 -19.19
CA LYS A 518 -5.44 9.10 -19.47
C LYS A 518 -5.97 8.39 -18.22
N TYR A 519 -5.34 8.61 -17.07
CA TYR A 519 -5.64 7.89 -15.82
C TYR A 519 -6.32 8.81 -14.80
N PHE A 520 -5.70 9.92 -14.46
CA PHE A 520 -6.24 10.89 -13.50
C PHE A 520 -7.42 11.67 -14.08
N GLY A 521 -7.51 11.84 -15.41
CA GLY A 521 -8.67 12.45 -16.06
C GLY A 521 -9.96 11.62 -15.96
N LEU A 522 -9.87 10.36 -15.53
CA LEU A 522 -11.06 9.52 -15.26
C LEU A 522 -11.72 9.84 -13.91
N ILE A 523 -10.98 10.49 -13.00
CA ILE A 523 -11.45 10.82 -11.65
C ILE A 523 -12.18 12.16 -11.68
N ARG A 524 -13.38 12.22 -11.08
CA ARG A 524 -14.15 13.46 -11.00
C ARG A 524 -13.73 14.35 -9.84
N SER A 525 -13.40 13.73 -8.70
CA SER A 525 -12.93 14.44 -7.52
C SER A 525 -11.64 13.79 -6.97
N PRO A 526 -10.49 14.49 -7.02
CA PRO A 526 -10.31 15.82 -7.54
C PRO A 526 -10.27 15.79 -9.09
N PRO A 527 -10.73 16.86 -9.76
CA PRO A 527 -10.59 16.95 -11.21
C PRO A 527 -9.11 17.07 -11.59
N PHE A 528 -8.73 16.48 -12.72
CA PHE A 528 -7.36 16.55 -13.23
C PHE A 528 -6.91 18.02 -13.44
N ALA A 529 -5.75 18.36 -12.89
CA ALA A 529 -5.08 19.63 -13.15
C ALA A 529 -4.06 19.45 -14.29
N SER A 530 -4.22 20.24 -15.36
CA SER A 530 -3.27 20.24 -16.47
C SER A 530 -1.91 20.80 -16.07
N TYR A 531 -0.86 20.43 -16.81
CA TYR A 531 0.49 20.96 -16.60
C TYR A 531 0.51 22.50 -16.47
N LYS A 532 -0.19 23.22 -17.37
CA LYS A 532 -0.30 24.68 -17.32
C LYS A 532 -0.86 25.19 -16.00
N ARG A 533 -1.89 24.53 -15.45
CA ARG A 533 -2.48 24.91 -14.17
C ARG A 533 -1.50 24.68 -13.02
N CYS A 534 -0.77 23.56 -13.04
CA CYS A 534 0.21 23.25 -12.01
C CYS A 534 1.38 24.25 -12.03
N VAL A 535 1.89 24.60 -13.22
CA VAL A 535 2.98 25.57 -13.37
C VAL A 535 2.53 27.00 -13.11
N ALA A 536 1.27 27.36 -13.38
CA ALA A 536 0.72 28.66 -13.00
C ALA A 536 0.60 28.86 -11.48
N ALA A 537 0.67 27.78 -10.69
CA ALA A 537 0.66 27.84 -9.22
C ALA A 537 2.06 28.05 -8.62
N LYS A 538 3.07 28.33 -9.46
CA LYS A 538 4.37 28.83 -9.00
C LYS A 538 4.20 30.08 -8.16
N ILE A 539 5.12 30.26 -7.22
CA ILE A 539 5.14 31.47 -6.38
C ILE A 539 5.84 32.57 -7.17
N ASP A 540 5.13 33.68 -7.38
CA ASP A 540 5.68 34.88 -8.00
C ASP A 540 6.50 35.65 -6.96
N PHE A 541 7.83 35.52 -7.02
CA PHE A 541 8.74 36.33 -6.23
C PHE A 541 8.91 37.69 -6.93
N VAL A 542 8.19 38.71 -6.47
CA VAL A 542 8.20 40.05 -7.09
C VAL A 542 9.48 40.79 -6.69
N GLN A 543 10.63 40.41 -7.24
CA GLN A 543 11.97 41.06 -7.13
C GLN A 543 12.49 41.53 -5.75
N GLU A 544 11.70 41.48 -4.67
CA GLU A 544 12.07 41.96 -3.35
C GLU A 544 12.86 40.85 -2.63
N GLU A 545 14.12 41.14 -2.30
CA GLU A 545 14.99 40.22 -1.55
C GLU A 545 14.38 39.79 -0.20
N LYS A 546 13.48 40.61 0.36
CA LYS A 546 12.74 40.32 1.59
C LYS A 546 11.78 39.14 1.44
N ASP A 547 11.14 38.99 0.28
CA ASP A 547 10.22 37.87 0.02
C ASP A 547 11.00 36.56 -0.04
N LEU A 548 12.19 36.57 -0.65
CA LEU A 548 13.04 35.39 -0.78
C LEU A 548 13.49 34.86 0.58
N LEU A 549 13.96 35.74 1.47
CA LEU A 549 14.32 35.36 2.84
C LEU A 549 13.10 34.83 3.60
N LEU A 550 11.95 35.51 3.50
CA LEU A 550 10.71 35.08 4.17
C LEU A 550 10.29 33.67 3.73
N TYR A 551 10.24 33.40 2.42
CA TYR A 551 9.86 32.09 1.90
C TYR A 551 10.90 31.01 2.20
N ALA A 552 12.19 31.33 2.19
CA ALA A 552 13.25 30.38 2.56
C ALA A 552 13.14 29.98 4.04
N THR A 553 12.99 30.95 4.94
CA THR A 553 12.81 30.73 6.38
C THR A 553 11.53 29.93 6.65
N ARG A 554 10.39 30.34 6.06
CA ARG A 554 9.12 29.63 6.21
C ARG A 554 9.19 28.19 5.72
N SER A 555 9.87 27.94 4.60
CA SER A 555 10.03 26.58 4.07
C SER A 555 10.92 25.72 4.96
N SER A 556 11.98 26.30 5.51
CA SER A 556 12.81 25.64 6.53
C SER A 556 11.99 25.29 7.77
N GLU A 557 11.17 26.20 8.28
CA GLU A 557 10.27 25.97 9.41
C GLU A 557 9.26 24.85 9.13
N LEU A 558 8.67 24.81 7.93
CA LEU A 558 7.78 23.71 7.52
C LEU A 558 8.49 22.36 7.48
N ALA A 559 9.72 22.31 6.96
CA ALA A 559 10.54 21.09 6.98
C ALA A 559 10.90 20.67 8.41
N GLN A 560 11.25 21.62 9.29
CA GLN A 560 11.50 21.36 10.72
C GLN A 560 10.24 20.88 11.45
N GLN A 561 9.08 21.44 11.10
CA GLN A 561 7.77 20.98 11.61
C GLN A 561 7.49 19.54 11.16
N ALA A 562 7.85 19.16 9.94
CA ALA A 562 7.75 17.78 9.49
C ALA A 562 8.66 16.87 10.34
N VAL A 563 9.91 17.27 10.60
CA VAL A 563 10.83 16.53 11.48
C VAL A 563 10.23 16.33 12.88
N SER A 564 9.70 17.39 13.50
CA SER A 564 9.12 17.30 14.84
C SER A 564 7.92 16.36 14.87
N LYS A 565 7.01 16.45 13.90
CA LYS A 565 5.86 15.54 13.75
C LYS A 565 6.29 14.08 13.58
N ILE A 566 7.29 13.80 12.74
CA ILE A 566 7.81 12.44 12.53
C ILE A 566 8.41 11.89 13.84
N LYS A 567 9.20 12.70 14.56
CA LYS A 567 9.74 12.31 15.87
C LYS A 567 8.64 12.06 16.90
N THR A 568 7.56 12.83 16.88
CA THR A 568 6.39 12.59 17.74
C THR A 568 5.74 11.24 17.42
N VAL A 569 5.67 10.83 16.14
CA VAL A 569 5.16 9.51 15.75
C VAL A 569 6.12 8.39 16.21
N ILE A 570 7.42 8.52 15.93
CA ILE A 570 8.43 7.52 16.30
C ILE A 570 8.46 7.29 17.82
N ASN A 571 8.37 8.37 18.60
CA ASN A 571 8.44 8.34 20.06
C ASN A 571 7.06 8.28 20.74
N GLY A 572 5.98 8.22 19.97
CA GLY A 572 4.62 8.27 20.50
C GLY A 572 4.18 6.95 21.10
N ALA A 573 3.41 7.01 22.19
CA ALA A 573 2.88 5.82 22.87
C ALA A 573 1.99 4.94 21.96
N ALA A 574 1.37 5.52 20.93
CA ALA A 574 0.57 4.79 19.95
C ALA A 574 1.39 3.86 19.05
N LEU A 575 2.71 4.07 18.95
CA LEU A 575 3.61 3.25 18.15
C LEU A 575 4.59 2.47 19.03
N GLN A 576 5.09 3.06 20.12
CA GLN A 576 6.12 2.43 20.96
C GLN A 576 5.69 1.06 21.50
N GLY A 577 6.53 0.05 21.25
CA GLY A 577 6.31 -1.32 21.74
C GLY A 577 5.28 -2.13 20.95
N THR A 578 4.76 -1.59 19.84
CA THR A 578 3.80 -2.27 18.95
C THR A 578 4.50 -2.93 17.76
N GLN A 579 3.90 -3.97 17.15
CA GLN A 579 4.41 -4.51 15.89
C GLN A 579 4.32 -3.52 14.73
N ARG A 580 3.35 -2.61 14.80
CA ARG A 580 3.22 -1.50 13.87
C ARG A 580 4.47 -0.61 13.85
N GLN A 581 5.19 -0.50 14.98
CA GLN A 581 6.51 0.13 15.02
C GLN A 581 7.50 -0.55 14.09
N ILE A 582 7.57 -1.88 14.13
CA ILE A 582 8.50 -2.66 13.30
C ILE A 582 8.20 -2.45 11.82
N ILE A 583 6.92 -2.36 11.45
CA ILE A 583 6.47 -2.10 10.08
C ILE A 583 6.93 -0.73 9.57
N LEU A 584 6.75 0.30 10.39
CA LEU A 584 6.89 1.69 9.96
C LEU A 584 8.29 2.28 10.25
N LYS A 585 9.09 1.65 11.11
CA LYS A 585 10.35 2.22 11.62
C LYS A 585 11.27 2.70 10.51
N ASN A 586 11.63 1.83 9.57
CA ASN A 586 12.57 2.18 8.50
C ASN A 586 12.03 3.33 7.64
N THR A 587 10.75 3.27 7.27
CA THR A 587 10.09 4.31 6.46
C THR A 587 10.06 5.66 7.19
N LEU A 588 9.77 5.66 8.49
CA LEU A 588 9.76 6.89 9.30
C LEU A 588 11.16 7.46 9.49
N GLU A 589 12.18 6.63 9.69
CA GLU A 589 13.58 7.05 9.78
C GLU A 589 14.11 7.62 8.45
N GLU A 590 13.75 7.01 7.32
CA GLU A 590 14.07 7.50 5.97
C GLU A 590 13.37 8.84 5.66
N LEU A 591 12.11 8.97 6.07
CA LEU A 591 11.35 10.21 5.95
C LEU A 591 11.94 11.32 6.83
N GLU A 592 12.31 11.01 8.08
CA GLU A 592 12.98 11.94 8.99
C GLU A 592 14.28 12.44 8.37
N ARG A 593 15.12 11.55 7.85
CA ARG A 593 16.39 11.91 7.21
C ARG A 593 16.18 12.85 6.03
N THR A 594 15.13 12.62 5.24
CA THR A 594 14.74 13.47 4.11
C THR A 594 14.30 14.85 4.58
N ALA A 595 13.47 14.91 5.63
CA ALA A 595 13.01 16.17 6.22
C ALA A 595 14.15 16.99 6.86
N VAL A 596 15.06 16.33 7.60
CA VAL A 596 16.24 16.96 8.19
C VAL A 596 17.15 17.55 7.12
N THR A 597 17.43 16.79 6.06
CA THR A 597 18.30 17.27 4.96
C THR A 597 17.66 18.44 4.23
N THR A 598 16.34 18.38 3.98
CA THR A 598 15.59 19.48 3.35
C THR A 598 15.62 20.75 4.21
N ALA A 599 15.39 20.62 5.52
CA ALA A 599 15.47 21.73 6.46
C ALA A 599 16.86 22.36 6.51
N ALA A 600 17.92 21.54 6.56
CA ALA A 600 19.30 22.02 6.58
C ALA A 600 19.67 22.77 5.29
N SER A 601 19.26 22.23 4.13
CA SER A 601 19.47 22.87 2.81
C SER A 601 18.80 24.24 2.74
N LEU A 602 17.54 24.34 3.16
CA LEU A 602 16.78 25.58 3.16
C LEU A 602 17.31 26.60 4.18
N ALA A 603 17.73 26.16 5.36
CA ALA A 603 18.36 27.03 6.34
C ALA A 603 19.68 27.62 5.83
N ALA A 604 20.51 26.80 5.17
CA ALA A 604 21.75 27.27 4.56
C ALA A 604 21.48 28.30 3.44
N PHE A 605 20.45 28.08 2.63
CA PHE A 605 20.03 29.05 1.61
C PHE A 605 19.50 30.35 2.24
N ALA A 606 18.70 30.27 3.30
CA ALA A 606 18.19 31.43 4.01
C ALA A 606 19.31 32.31 4.58
N ALA A 607 20.35 31.70 5.16
CA ALA A 607 21.53 32.43 5.65
C ALA A 607 22.26 33.18 4.53
N VAL A 608 22.43 32.57 3.36
CA VAL A 608 23.04 33.23 2.19
C VAL A 608 22.16 34.37 1.65
N CYS A 609 20.83 34.23 1.71
CA CYS A 609 19.92 35.32 1.39
C CYS A 609 19.99 36.49 2.39
N GLU A 610 20.19 36.20 3.67
CA GLU A 610 20.36 37.22 4.72
C GLU A 610 21.66 38.03 4.52
N GLU A 611 22.73 37.39 4.06
CA GLU A 611 24.01 38.03 3.72
C GLU A 611 23.94 38.91 2.43
N GLN A 612 22.80 38.98 1.75
CA GLN A 612 22.58 39.72 0.51
C GLN A 612 23.62 39.39 -0.58
N GLU A 613 24.03 38.13 -0.66
CA GLU A 613 25.01 37.69 -1.64
C GLU A 613 24.43 37.81 -3.06
N LYS A 614 24.98 38.72 -3.88
CA LYS A 614 24.43 39.03 -5.22
C LYS A 614 24.69 37.95 -6.27
N ASP A 615 25.76 37.17 -6.10
CA ASP A 615 26.25 36.20 -7.08
C ASP A 615 25.97 34.74 -6.67
N ILE A 616 24.79 34.48 -6.09
CA ILE A 616 24.44 33.14 -5.57
C ILE A 616 24.56 32.07 -6.66
N ALA A 617 24.09 32.36 -7.88
CA ALA A 617 24.13 31.41 -9.00
C ALA A 617 25.56 31.13 -9.49
N GLU A 618 26.52 32.02 -9.24
CA GLU A 618 27.93 31.80 -9.61
C GLU A 618 28.63 30.91 -8.59
N LYS A 619 28.36 31.13 -7.30
CA LYS A 619 29.06 30.47 -6.19
C LYS A 619 28.41 29.18 -5.70
N TYR A 620 27.12 28.99 -5.95
CA TYR A 620 26.35 27.86 -5.44
C TYR A 620 25.59 27.14 -6.55
N VAL A 621 25.19 25.91 -6.26
CA VAL A 621 24.40 25.06 -7.15
C VAL A 621 23.37 24.30 -6.33
N SER A 622 22.19 24.06 -6.92
CA SER A 622 21.21 23.14 -6.36
C SER A 622 21.28 21.80 -7.07
N ARG A 623 21.20 20.68 -6.33
CA ARG A 623 21.08 19.34 -6.93
C ARG A 623 19.86 18.61 -6.37
N VAL A 624 19.22 17.82 -7.22
CA VAL A 624 18.16 16.91 -6.81
C VAL A 624 18.82 15.68 -6.19
N GLU A 625 18.53 15.43 -4.92
CA GLU A 625 19.06 14.33 -4.13
C GLU A 625 17.93 13.55 -3.45
N ARG A 626 18.22 12.32 -3.02
CA ARG A 626 17.29 11.44 -2.29
C ARG A 626 18.00 10.86 -1.06
N PRO A 627 18.20 11.67 0.00
CA PRO A 627 19.10 11.34 1.12
C PRO A 627 18.54 10.22 2.02
N GLY A 628 17.23 9.97 2.00
CA GLY A 628 16.56 8.90 2.73
C GLY A 628 15.55 8.19 1.84
N ASP A 629 14.29 8.63 1.90
CA ASP A 629 13.18 8.03 1.15
C ASP A 629 13.38 8.25 -0.35
N LYS A 630 13.48 7.15 -1.11
CA LYS A 630 13.71 7.17 -2.57
C LYS A 630 12.54 7.74 -3.36
N SER A 631 11.36 7.83 -2.74
CA SER A 631 10.15 8.31 -3.37
C SER A 631 9.92 9.83 -3.17
N LEU A 632 10.82 10.50 -2.44
CA LEU A 632 10.79 11.93 -2.19
C LEU A 632 12.09 12.59 -2.65
N VAL A 633 11.97 13.77 -3.26
CA VAL A 633 13.12 14.56 -3.70
C VAL A 633 13.50 15.61 -2.66
N CYS A 634 14.80 15.87 -2.53
CA CYS A 634 15.36 16.97 -1.76
C CYS A 634 16.20 17.82 -2.71
N PHE A 635 16.01 19.13 -2.71
CA PHE A 635 16.87 20.05 -3.42
C PHE A 635 18.00 20.51 -2.49
N SER A 636 19.19 19.93 -2.66
CA SER A 636 20.37 20.26 -1.84
C SER A 636 21.02 21.54 -2.35
N PHE A 637 21.26 22.50 -1.45
CA PHE A 637 21.95 23.76 -1.73
C PHE A 637 23.39 23.66 -1.24
N ARG A 638 24.36 23.88 -2.13
CA ARG A 638 25.78 23.81 -1.79
C ARG A 638 26.65 24.74 -2.63
N LYS A 639 27.80 25.09 -2.07
CA LYS A 639 28.84 25.84 -2.77
C LYS A 639 29.43 25.00 -3.92
N LYS A 640 29.68 25.62 -5.07
CA LYS A 640 30.39 24.96 -6.17
C LYS A 640 31.82 24.65 -5.74
N GLN A 641 32.29 23.46 -6.11
CA GLN A 641 33.69 23.06 -5.96
C GLN A 641 34.48 23.50 -7.17
#